data_AF-A0A7V9UYH5-F1
#
_entry.id   AF-A0A7V9UYH5-F1
#
_cell.length_a   1.000
_cell.length_b   1.000
_cell.length_c   1.000
_cell.angle_alpha   90.00
_cell.angle_beta   90.00
_cell.angle_gamma   90.00
#
_symmetry.space_group_name_H-M   'P 1'
#
loop_
_entity.id
_entity.type
_entity.pdbx_description
1 polymer ?
#
loop_
_entity_poly.entity_id
_entity_poly.type
_entity_poly.pdbx_seq_one_letter_code
_entity_poly.pdbx_strand_id
1 'polypeptide(L)'
;MYVQNSGGREGQDVPRHDHDRLRGLEGFKELLEDNRLGAREILRRFALLCLAAVVTTAGTASGALQPVERSFADQTVPRLRQGPKVMPGATSARAETTRVIVTLAGEPLAAAAPRSSFSTVGHRRKLNLASSFARSHLARLDAAQTAAIATLHRELPAAQVSRRYRVLLNGFAVSLPYAQLPKLLELGLAENVYPSLTYRSMLNRGSSVIGAAQFSSLTGARGDGIKVAVVDDGIDVEHPFFDPAGYSYPAGFPKGSGTTPKIIVSRGFASRGTNSSPLDRDNSFHGTFVAGIIAGRANTDVPAGVRGVCGEAQGGCHPAVKGIGGVAPRAYIGNYRVFNVPLPLGGCCSGTTPEIVAAFEAAVADGMDVINFSGGGPQADPRTDALIPTVANVVRAGVVPVVSAGNDRDYFGLGTAGSPATAPEAISVGSTANAHVFGNSLRVVAPAVSFGPMPFVASDNIPPSWTTANQRLVDVGTISGSGGNRLLCEGTLAGGSLRGAIALVSRGGCQYDAKAARARAAGAVGMVVAENRPGDPSFSLFSGLDGGTISDLDGARLRQAMAGAGGAVSVRFNRDVLEVDTTWAGVPSSFSAGGLTPFGHALKPDITAPGSQILSSTLPEFAGDPFAVLDGTSFSAPHIAGAAALLVQRHPTWTPKQVKSALM
;
A
#
# COMPACT_ATOMS: atom_id res chain seq x y z
N MET A 1 -11.01 10.43 -41.94
CA MET A 1 -11.68 11.05 -43.11
C MET A 1 -13.12 11.32 -42.70
N TYR A 2 -13.73 12.40 -43.20
CA TYR A 2 -14.90 13.08 -42.62
C TYR A 2 -14.66 13.70 -41.22
N VAL A 3 -15.22 14.87 -40.91
CA VAL A 3 -15.09 16.16 -41.62
C VAL A 3 -15.34 17.28 -40.60
N GLN A 4 -14.64 18.42 -40.73
CA GLN A 4 -14.89 19.58 -39.86
C GLN A 4 -16.21 20.25 -40.23
N ASN A 5 -16.89 20.86 -39.25
CA ASN A 5 -17.78 21.96 -39.55
C ASN A 5 -17.63 23.06 -38.50
N SER A 6 -17.31 24.27 -38.95
CA SER A 6 -16.95 25.40 -38.12
C SER A 6 -17.80 26.60 -38.50
N GLY A 7 -18.68 27.04 -37.60
CA GLY A 7 -19.46 28.25 -37.74
C GLY A 7 -19.59 28.92 -36.37
N GLY A 8 -19.24 30.21 -36.30
CA GLY A 8 -19.33 30.99 -35.08
C GLY A 8 -19.92 32.37 -35.35
N ARG A 9 -20.72 32.84 -34.39
CA ARG A 9 -21.16 34.23 -34.15
C ARG A 9 -21.61 34.30 -32.68
N GLU A 10 -20.99 35.14 -31.85
CA GLU A 10 -21.31 36.57 -31.60
C GLU A 10 -22.56 36.77 -30.74
N GLY A 11 -22.38 37.47 -29.60
CA GLY A 11 -23.42 38.30 -28.97
C GLY A 11 -23.95 37.87 -27.59
N GLN A 12 -23.92 38.82 -26.65
CA GLN A 12 -24.83 39.01 -25.50
C GLN A 12 -24.83 37.97 -24.36
N ASP A 13 -25.05 38.33 -23.09
CA ASP A 13 -24.94 39.64 -22.43
C ASP A 13 -24.66 39.42 -20.93
N VAL A 14 -24.01 40.37 -20.24
CA VAL A 14 -23.68 40.26 -18.80
C VAL A 14 -24.19 41.48 -18.03
N PRO A 15 -25.24 41.35 -17.20
CA PRO A 15 -25.66 42.41 -16.30
C PRO A 15 -24.67 42.59 -15.14
N ARG A 16 -24.09 43.79 -15.04
CA ARG A 16 -23.58 44.28 -13.75
C ARG A 16 -24.78 44.73 -12.90
N HIS A 17 -24.71 44.49 -11.60
CA HIS A 17 -25.37 45.35 -10.63
C HIS A 17 -24.35 45.91 -9.64
N ASP A 18 -24.55 47.17 -9.29
CA ASP A 18 -23.55 48.03 -8.67
C ASP A 18 -23.88 48.27 -7.19
N HIS A 19 -22.96 48.93 -6.48
CA HIS A 19 -23.12 49.31 -5.08
C HIS A 19 -24.31 50.27 -4.85
N ASP A 20 -24.91 50.22 -3.66
CA ASP A 20 -24.97 51.43 -2.82
C ASP A 20 -25.24 51.16 -1.32
N ARG A 21 -25.02 52.21 -0.50
CA ARG A 21 -25.45 52.48 0.89
C ARG A 21 -24.55 52.05 2.06
N LEU A 22 -23.56 52.91 2.32
CA LEU A 22 -23.10 53.24 3.67
C LEU A 22 -23.93 54.40 4.26
N ARG A 23 -24.38 54.30 5.52
CA ARG A 23 -24.25 55.32 6.59
C ARG A 23 -25.07 54.97 7.84
N GLY A 24 -24.43 55.14 9.00
CA GLY A 24 -25.01 55.09 10.33
C GLY A 24 -23.91 55.50 11.31
N LEU A 25 -24.03 56.69 11.90
CA LEU A 25 -22.95 57.37 12.64
C LEU A 25 -23.45 57.87 13.99
N GLU A 26 -22.48 58.15 14.87
CA GLU A 26 -22.60 58.93 16.12
C GLU A 26 -23.45 58.32 17.26
N GLY A 27 -23.05 58.60 18.51
CA GLY A 27 -23.78 58.15 19.70
C GLY A 27 -22.97 57.67 20.92
N PHE A 28 -21.67 57.96 21.05
CA PHE A 28 -20.92 57.65 22.30
C PHE A 28 -19.72 58.58 22.54
N LYS A 29 -19.97 59.87 22.81
CA LYS A 29 -18.91 60.85 23.12
C LYS A 29 -19.21 61.82 24.28
N GLU A 30 -20.21 61.51 25.11
CA GLU A 30 -20.57 62.27 26.32
C GLU A 30 -20.68 61.32 27.52
N LEU A 31 -19.54 60.83 28.03
CA LEU A 31 -19.49 60.00 29.25
C LEU A 31 -18.10 59.98 29.93
N LEU A 32 -17.26 60.98 29.68
CA LEU A 32 -15.91 61.10 30.27
C LEU A 32 -15.55 62.56 30.62
N GLU A 33 -16.41 63.20 31.40
CA GLU A 33 -15.97 64.28 32.28
C GLU A 33 -16.31 63.93 33.74
N ASP A 34 -15.59 64.58 34.66
CA ASP A 34 -15.70 64.50 36.11
C ASP A 34 -15.30 63.20 36.89
N ASN A 35 -14.06 63.27 37.37
CA ASN A 35 -13.63 62.97 38.74
C ASN A 35 -13.38 61.51 39.24
N ARG A 36 -12.07 61.24 39.40
CA ARG A 36 -11.43 60.66 40.61
C ARG A 36 -11.76 59.22 41.02
N LEU A 37 -11.04 58.27 40.42
CA LEU A 37 -10.57 57.05 41.12
C LEU A 37 -9.12 56.75 40.71
N GLY A 38 -8.37 56.09 41.61
CA GLY A 38 -6.89 56.15 41.61
C GLY A 38 -6.17 55.35 40.52
N ALA A 39 -5.38 56.03 39.68
CA ALA A 39 -4.63 55.44 38.57
C ALA A 39 -3.61 54.33 38.95
N ARG A 40 -3.27 54.15 40.23
CA ARG A 40 -2.31 53.12 40.69
C ARG A 40 -2.90 51.72 40.88
N GLU A 41 -4.21 51.55 41.02
CA GLU A 41 -4.82 50.21 41.08
C GLU A 41 -5.15 49.65 39.69
N ILE A 42 -5.55 50.50 38.75
CA ILE A 42 -5.90 50.10 37.38
C ILE A 42 -4.68 49.45 36.69
N LEU A 43 -3.49 50.06 36.80
CA LEU A 43 -2.26 49.47 36.24
C LEU A 43 -1.90 48.10 36.86
N ARG A 44 -2.14 47.88 38.16
CA ARG A 44 -1.88 46.57 38.79
C ARG A 44 -2.85 45.50 38.29
N ARG A 45 -4.12 45.83 38.06
CA ARG A 45 -5.10 44.88 37.51
C ARG A 45 -4.87 44.60 36.03
N PHE A 46 -4.47 45.60 35.23
CA PHE A 46 -4.07 45.38 33.84
C PHE A 46 -2.80 44.53 33.71
N ALA A 47 -1.77 44.76 34.52
CA ALA A 47 -0.55 43.95 34.50
C ALA A 47 -0.82 42.46 34.79
N LEU A 48 -1.72 42.16 35.74
CA LEU A 48 -2.13 40.78 36.05
C LEU A 48 -2.97 40.14 34.93
N LEU A 49 -3.86 40.90 34.28
CA LEU A 49 -4.63 40.42 33.13
C LEU A 49 -3.74 40.13 31.91
N CYS A 50 -2.75 41.00 31.62
CA CYS A 50 -1.79 40.75 30.55
C CYS A 50 -0.90 39.52 30.84
N LEU A 51 -0.47 39.30 32.09
CA LEU A 51 0.33 38.13 32.43
C LEU A 51 -0.48 36.82 32.31
N ALA A 52 -1.77 36.84 32.70
CA ALA A 52 -2.68 35.72 32.49
C ALA A 52 -2.90 35.40 31.00
N ALA A 53 -3.00 36.42 30.14
CA ALA A 53 -3.17 36.26 28.70
C ALA A 53 -1.92 35.71 27.97
N VAL A 54 -0.72 35.98 28.48
CA VAL A 54 0.55 35.51 27.87
C VAL A 54 0.87 34.06 28.27
N VAL A 55 0.45 33.61 29.45
CA VAL A 55 0.66 32.22 29.89
C VAL A 55 -0.30 31.23 29.18
N THR A 56 -1.45 31.68 28.68
CA THR A 56 -2.36 30.82 27.91
C THR A 56 -1.99 30.66 26.42
N THR A 57 -1.05 31.45 25.89
CA THR A 57 -0.57 31.33 24.50
C THR A 57 0.60 30.36 24.31
N ALA A 58 1.14 29.76 25.38
CA ALA A 58 2.06 28.61 25.28
C ALA A 58 1.31 27.29 24.96
N GLY A 59 0.29 27.36 24.11
CA GLY A 59 -0.51 26.22 23.69
C GLY A 59 0.31 25.31 22.78
N THR A 60 0.48 24.05 23.17
CA THR A 60 1.02 23.00 22.29
C THR A 60 0.24 22.97 20.99
N ALA A 61 0.93 22.95 19.84
CA ALA A 61 0.35 22.99 18.50
C ALA A 61 -0.40 21.69 18.11
N SER A 62 -1.45 21.36 18.87
CA SER A 62 -2.47 20.39 18.47
C SER A 62 -3.40 21.08 17.48
N GLY A 63 -3.05 21.05 16.20
CA GLY A 63 -3.92 21.52 15.13
C GLY A 63 -5.27 20.82 15.21
N ALA A 64 -6.33 21.58 15.49
CA ALA A 64 -7.68 21.04 15.58
C ALA A 64 -8.20 20.74 14.16
N LEU A 65 -7.91 19.53 13.67
CA LEU A 65 -8.34 19.03 12.36
C LEU A 65 -9.88 19.07 12.25
N GLN A 66 -10.40 20.16 11.65
CA GLN A 66 -11.81 20.27 11.32
C GLN A 66 -12.10 19.40 10.07
N PRO A 67 -13.16 18.56 10.09
CA PRO A 67 -13.57 17.83 8.90
C PRO A 67 -14.00 18.79 7.79
N VAL A 68 -13.35 18.72 6.63
CA VAL A 68 -13.79 19.46 5.43
C VAL A 68 -14.93 18.68 4.77
N GLU A 69 -16.17 19.00 5.12
CA GLU A 69 -17.34 18.49 4.40
C GLU A 69 -17.42 19.11 3.00
N ARG A 70 -17.00 18.34 1.99
CA ARG A 70 -17.11 18.74 0.59
C ARG A 70 -18.50 18.37 0.04
N SER A 71 -19.40 19.34 0.04
CA SER A 71 -20.69 19.23 -0.67
C SER A 71 -20.46 19.27 -2.19
N PHE A 72 -20.33 18.10 -2.82
CA PHE A 72 -20.28 17.96 -4.28
C PHE A 72 -21.68 18.14 -4.90
N ALA A 73 -22.19 19.37 -4.83
CA ALA A 73 -23.26 19.83 -5.72
C ALA A 73 -22.71 20.09 -7.13
N ASP A 74 -23.59 20.03 -8.13
CA ASP A 74 -23.36 20.51 -9.50
C ASP A 74 -22.17 19.92 -10.27
N GLN A 75 -22.12 18.59 -10.31
CA GLN A 75 -21.80 17.88 -11.55
C GLN A 75 -22.96 16.98 -11.98
N THR A 76 -23.70 17.41 -13.02
CA THR A 76 -24.71 16.59 -13.68
C THR A 76 -24.05 15.53 -14.57
N VAL A 77 -23.45 14.51 -13.94
CA VAL A 77 -22.86 13.35 -14.62
C VAL A 77 -23.93 12.70 -15.51
N PRO A 78 -23.61 12.33 -16.77
CA PRO A 78 -24.54 11.59 -17.62
C PRO A 78 -25.01 10.32 -16.90
N ARG A 79 -26.33 10.15 -16.75
CA ARG A 79 -26.88 8.92 -16.17
C ARG A 79 -26.45 7.75 -17.05
N LEU A 80 -25.54 6.92 -16.54
CA LEU A 80 -25.33 5.57 -17.04
C LEU A 80 -26.71 4.92 -17.12
N ARG A 81 -27.16 4.62 -18.34
CA ARG A 81 -28.37 3.81 -18.54
C ARG A 81 -28.17 2.52 -17.75
N GLN A 82 -29.22 2.03 -17.09
CA GLN A 82 -29.19 0.67 -16.59
C GLN A 82 -28.84 -0.24 -17.77
N GLY A 83 -27.67 -0.87 -17.71
CA GLY A 83 -27.41 -2.02 -18.56
C GLY A 83 -28.49 -3.06 -18.28
N PRO A 84 -28.86 -3.89 -19.28
CA PRO A 84 -29.75 -5.01 -19.01
C PRO A 84 -29.19 -5.83 -17.84
N LYS A 85 -30.07 -6.45 -17.04
CA LYS A 85 -29.63 -7.41 -16.01
C LYS A 85 -29.04 -8.64 -16.69
N VAL A 86 -27.76 -8.57 -17.06
CA VAL A 86 -26.99 -9.68 -17.62
C VAL A 86 -26.73 -10.66 -16.48
N MET A 87 -27.72 -11.52 -16.23
CA MET A 87 -27.49 -12.84 -15.67
C MET A 87 -26.41 -13.50 -16.56
N PRO A 88 -25.26 -13.96 -16.02
CA PRO A 88 -24.28 -14.68 -16.81
C PRO A 88 -24.95 -15.87 -17.49
N GLY A 89 -24.80 -15.96 -18.82
CA GLY A 89 -25.45 -17.02 -19.61
C GLY A 89 -25.00 -18.39 -19.13
N ALA A 90 -25.97 -19.25 -18.79
CA ALA A 90 -25.68 -20.54 -18.18
C ALA A 90 -25.01 -21.51 -19.16
N THR A 91 -23.68 -21.54 -19.16
CA THR A 91 -22.91 -22.68 -19.69
C THR A 91 -23.20 -23.92 -18.87
N SER A 92 -23.35 -25.06 -19.55
CA SER A 92 -24.10 -26.20 -19.00
C SER A 92 -23.30 -27.16 -18.10
N ALA A 93 -24.06 -27.80 -17.20
CA ALA A 93 -23.79 -29.15 -16.69
C ALA A 93 -22.54 -29.39 -15.81
N ARG A 94 -22.37 -28.61 -14.74
CA ARG A 94 -21.92 -29.15 -13.43
C ARG A 94 -22.69 -28.52 -12.28
N ALA A 95 -22.80 -29.24 -11.16
CA ALA A 95 -23.48 -28.78 -9.96
C ALA A 95 -22.58 -27.82 -9.15
N GLU A 96 -22.25 -26.67 -9.73
CA GLU A 96 -21.39 -25.68 -9.10
C GLU A 96 -22.06 -25.09 -7.86
N THR A 97 -21.40 -25.25 -6.71
CA THR A 97 -21.81 -24.63 -5.45
C THR A 97 -21.24 -23.23 -5.37
N THR A 98 -22.12 -22.24 -5.28
CA THR A 98 -21.73 -20.85 -5.01
C THR A 98 -21.64 -20.62 -3.50
N ARG A 99 -20.81 -19.67 -3.10
CA ARG A 99 -20.66 -19.25 -1.70
C ARG A 99 -20.91 -17.76 -1.60
N VAL A 100 -21.76 -17.36 -0.66
CA VAL A 100 -22.20 -15.98 -0.46
C VAL A 100 -22.21 -15.63 1.02
N ILE A 101 -22.05 -14.34 1.34
CA ILE A 101 -22.35 -13.80 2.67
C ILE A 101 -23.77 -13.25 2.65
N VAL A 102 -24.64 -13.85 3.46
CA VAL A 102 -25.98 -13.35 3.75
C VAL A 102 -25.88 -12.45 4.98
N THR A 103 -26.26 -11.19 4.84
CA THR A 103 -26.46 -10.28 5.99
C THR A 103 -27.93 -10.18 6.36
N LEU A 104 -28.21 -9.99 7.65
CA LEU A 104 -29.57 -9.93 8.19
C LEU A 104 -29.88 -8.52 8.66
N ALA A 105 -31.17 -8.19 8.71
CA ALA A 105 -31.66 -6.91 9.20
C ALA A 105 -31.12 -6.59 10.61
N GLY A 106 -30.57 -5.37 10.75
CA GLY A 106 -30.10 -4.82 12.01
C GLY A 106 -28.57 -4.74 12.12
N GLU A 107 -28.11 -3.68 12.77
CA GLU A 107 -26.69 -3.32 12.85
C GLU A 107 -25.81 -4.39 13.53
N PRO A 108 -24.58 -4.63 13.04
CA PRO A 108 -23.57 -5.39 13.78
C PRO A 108 -23.05 -4.61 15.00
N LEU A 109 -22.40 -5.31 15.94
CA LEU A 109 -21.98 -4.71 17.21
C LEU A 109 -21.11 -3.46 17.04
N ALA A 110 -20.19 -3.41 16.06
CA ALA A 110 -19.33 -2.25 15.85
C ALA A 110 -20.06 -1.02 15.28
N ALA A 111 -21.23 -1.18 14.67
CA ALA A 111 -22.10 -0.07 14.28
C ALA A 111 -23.02 0.33 15.44
N ALA A 112 -23.68 -0.65 16.07
CA ALA A 112 -24.65 -0.42 17.15
C ALA A 112 -24.04 0.09 18.47
N ALA A 113 -22.72 -0.03 18.66
CA ALA A 113 -22.05 0.28 19.92
C ALA A 113 -22.06 1.80 20.24
N PRO A 114 -22.77 2.25 21.30
CA PRO A 114 -22.64 3.61 21.77
C PRO A 114 -21.22 3.85 22.30
N ARG A 115 -20.72 5.10 22.27
CA ARG A 115 -19.37 5.44 22.76
C ARG A 115 -19.12 5.07 24.24
N SER A 116 -20.16 4.80 25.02
CA SER A 116 -20.11 4.30 26.39
C SER A 116 -19.82 2.80 26.53
N SER A 117 -19.98 1.99 25.48
CA SER A 117 -19.60 0.56 25.47
C SER A 117 -18.17 0.31 24.95
N PHE A 118 -17.35 1.37 24.90
CA PHE A 118 -15.92 1.31 24.58
C PHE A 118 -15.11 1.17 25.89
N SER A 119 -13.90 0.64 25.82
CA SER A 119 -13.04 0.54 27.00
C SER A 119 -12.68 1.93 27.54
N THR A 120 -12.92 2.13 28.84
CA THR A 120 -12.37 3.22 29.65
C THR A 120 -11.13 2.78 30.43
N VAL A 121 -10.80 1.49 30.43
CA VAL A 121 -9.59 0.93 31.04
C VAL A 121 -8.47 0.96 30.00
N GLY A 122 -7.37 1.65 30.35
CA GLY A 122 -6.29 2.00 29.43
C GLY A 122 -6.60 3.25 28.60
N HIS A 123 -5.57 3.88 28.03
CA HIS A 123 -5.69 5.19 27.36
C HIS A 123 -6.37 5.17 25.98
N ARG A 124 -6.81 4.01 25.47
CA ARG A 124 -7.33 3.83 24.10
C ARG A 124 -8.82 3.48 24.08
N ARG A 125 -9.61 4.24 23.33
CA ARG A 125 -11.06 4.00 23.13
C ARG A 125 -11.30 2.98 22.01
N LYS A 126 -11.52 1.72 22.38
CA LYS A 126 -11.96 0.64 21.47
C LYS A 126 -13.24 -0.04 21.95
N LEU A 127 -13.96 -0.68 21.04
CA LEU A 127 -15.12 -1.52 21.33
C LEU A 127 -14.82 -2.56 22.43
N ASN A 128 -15.60 -2.57 23.52
CA ASN A 128 -15.44 -3.54 24.61
C ASN A 128 -16.48 -4.66 24.53
N LEU A 129 -16.07 -5.81 23.99
CA LEU A 129 -16.92 -7.00 23.82
C LEU A 129 -17.39 -7.61 25.16
N ALA A 130 -16.73 -7.32 26.29
CA ALA A 130 -17.14 -7.79 27.61
C ALA A 130 -18.22 -6.92 28.27
N SER A 131 -18.53 -5.74 27.71
CA SER A 131 -19.57 -4.84 28.23
C SER A 131 -20.95 -5.50 28.26
N SER A 132 -21.82 -5.04 29.16
CA SER A 132 -23.21 -5.52 29.26
C SER A 132 -23.98 -5.28 27.97
N PHE A 133 -23.80 -4.11 27.36
CA PHE A 133 -24.34 -3.78 26.03
C PHE A 133 -23.86 -4.79 24.97
N ALA A 134 -22.55 -5.03 24.87
CA ALA A 134 -22.01 -5.93 23.85
C ALA A 134 -22.54 -7.36 24.01
N ARG A 135 -22.53 -7.90 25.24
CA ARG A 135 -23.08 -9.25 25.50
C ARG A 135 -24.57 -9.35 25.20
N SER A 136 -25.37 -8.36 25.56
CA SER A 136 -26.81 -8.31 25.26
C SER A 136 -27.10 -8.18 23.76
N HIS A 137 -26.35 -7.33 23.05
CA HIS A 137 -26.51 -7.12 21.62
C HIS A 137 -26.05 -8.35 20.81
N LEU A 138 -24.88 -8.93 21.12
CA LEU A 138 -24.41 -10.18 20.51
C LEU A 138 -25.42 -11.31 20.70
N ALA A 139 -26.01 -11.48 21.89
CA ALA A 139 -27.04 -12.49 22.13
C ALA A 139 -28.31 -12.27 21.28
N ARG A 140 -28.71 -11.02 21.02
CA ARG A 140 -29.82 -10.71 20.09
C ARG A 140 -29.48 -11.06 18.64
N LEU A 141 -28.26 -10.71 18.17
CA LEU A 141 -27.79 -11.12 16.85
C LEU A 141 -27.73 -12.65 16.73
N ASP A 142 -27.28 -13.34 17.78
CA ASP A 142 -27.20 -14.79 17.81
C ASP A 142 -28.56 -15.49 17.74
N ALA A 143 -29.59 -14.94 18.39
CA ALA A 143 -30.95 -15.43 18.30
C ALA A 143 -31.53 -15.22 16.88
N ALA A 144 -31.40 -14.01 16.33
CA ALA A 144 -31.87 -13.68 14.98
C ALA A 144 -31.20 -14.54 13.89
N GLN A 145 -29.87 -14.68 13.96
CA GLN A 145 -29.12 -15.55 13.06
C GLN A 145 -29.54 -17.02 13.17
N THR A 146 -29.81 -17.52 14.37
CA THR A 146 -30.23 -18.92 14.55
C THR A 146 -31.61 -19.19 13.95
N ALA A 147 -32.56 -18.25 14.09
CA ALA A 147 -33.87 -18.33 13.45
C ALA A 147 -33.80 -18.24 11.91
N ALA A 148 -32.94 -17.36 11.38
CA ALA A 148 -32.69 -17.24 9.94
C ALA A 148 -32.03 -18.50 9.36
N ILE A 149 -31.05 -19.09 10.06
CA ILE A 149 -30.38 -20.35 9.65
C ILE A 149 -31.34 -21.54 9.72
N ALA A 150 -32.21 -21.61 10.72
CA ALA A 150 -33.23 -22.66 10.81
C ALA A 150 -34.25 -22.57 9.65
N THR A 151 -34.64 -21.36 9.25
CA THR A 151 -35.46 -21.14 8.06
C THR A 151 -34.71 -21.50 6.77
N LEU A 152 -33.46 -21.07 6.63
CA LEU A 152 -32.60 -21.40 5.50
C LEU A 152 -32.51 -22.92 5.27
N HIS A 153 -32.16 -23.71 6.30
CA HIS A 153 -32.02 -25.16 6.15
C HIS A 153 -33.36 -25.87 5.86
N ARG A 154 -34.49 -25.31 6.30
CA ARG A 154 -35.83 -25.85 5.98
C ARG A 154 -36.18 -25.63 4.51
N GLU A 155 -35.94 -24.42 4.00
CA GLU A 155 -36.33 -24.03 2.64
C GLU A 155 -35.31 -24.41 1.56
N LEU A 156 -34.04 -24.54 1.95
CA LEU A 156 -32.90 -24.91 1.11
C LEU A 156 -32.03 -25.97 1.84
N PRO A 157 -32.44 -27.26 1.89
CA PRO A 157 -31.71 -28.30 2.63
C PRO A 157 -30.28 -28.58 2.12
N ALA A 158 -29.93 -28.12 0.92
CA ALA A 158 -28.57 -28.22 0.37
C ALA A 158 -27.65 -27.04 0.79
N ALA A 159 -28.18 -26.04 1.50
CA ALA A 159 -27.42 -24.90 1.99
C ALA A 159 -26.57 -25.29 3.21
N GLN A 160 -25.27 -24.96 3.17
CA GLN A 160 -24.31 -25.24 4.22
C GLN A 160 -23.77 -23.93 4.81
N VAL A 161 -24.13 -23.62 6.05
CA VAL A 161 -23.60 -22.45 6.76
C VAL A 161 -22.19 -22.76 7.30
N SER A 162 -21.23 -21.91 6.92
CA SER A 162 -19.79 -22.10 7.17
C SER A 162 -19.18 -21.13 8.18
N ARG A 163 -19.76 -19.92 8.33
CA ARG A 163 -19.33 -18.88 9.29
C ARG A 163 -20.51 -18.04 9.75
N ARG A 164 -20.39 -17.42 10.93
CA ARG A 164 -21.30 -16.38 11.47
C ARG A 164 -20.48 -15.15 11.85
N TYR A 165 -21.02 -13.97 11.57
CA TYR A 165 -20.42 -12.66 11.83
C TYR A 165 -21.34 -11.87 12.74
N ARG A 166 -20.79 -11.19 13.74
CA ARG A 166 -21.58 -10.42 14.74
C ARG A 166 -20.92 -9.10 15.14
N VAL A 167 -19.62 -8.92 14.91
CA VAL A 167 -18.87 -7.72 15.29
C VAL A 167 -18.80 -6.74 14.13
N LEU A 168 -18.41 -7.20 12.94
CA LEU A 168 -18.17 -6.35 11.77
C LEU A 168 -19.24 -6.47 10.67
N LEU A 169 -19.92 -7.61 10.58
CA LEU A 169 -21.17 -7.79 9.82
C LEU A 169 -22.18 -8.50 10.72
N ASN A 170 -23.47 -8.35 10.43
CA ASN A 170 -24.53 -9.16 11.04
C ASN A 170 -24.99 -10.17 10.00
N GLY A 171 -24.57 -11.44 10.11
CA GLY A 171 -24.88 -12.42 9.07
C GLY A 171 -24.08 -13.71 9.14
N PHE A 172 -24.08 -14.46 8.04
CA PHE A 172 -23.41 -15.74 7.91
C PHE A 172 -22.98 -16.03 6.46
N ALA A 173 -21.92 -16.84 6.30
CA ALA A 173 -21.47 -17.30 4.99
C ALA A 173 -22.06 -18.69 4.68
N VAL A 174 -22.80 -18.79 3.58
CA VAL A 174 -23.49 -20.01 3.13
C VAL A 174 -22.94 -20.48 1.79
N SER A 175 -22.73 -21.78 1.64
CA SER A 175 -22.51 -22.46 0.36
C SER A 175 -23.78 -23.19 -0.08
N LEU A 176 -24.20 -23.05 -1.33
CA LEU A 176 -25.40 -23.70 -1.89
C LEU A 176 -25.24 -23.91 -3.41
N PRO A 177 -25.97 -24.85 -4.06
CA PRO A 177 -25.98 -24.97 -5.51
C PRO A 177 -26.37 -23.64 -6.19
N TYR A 178 -25.65 -23.21 -7.23
CA TYR A 178 -25.89 -21.91 -7.88
C TYR A 178 -27.34 -21.70 -8.33
N ALA A 179 -28.00 -22.75 -8.83
CA ALA A 179 -29.41 -22.74 -9.22
C ALA A 179 -30.41 -22.44 -8.07
N GLN A 180 -29.98 -22.51 -6.80
CA GLN A 180 -30.78 -22.18 -5.63
C GLN A 180 -30.59 -20.73 -5.15
N LEU A 181 -29.66 -19.96 -5.73
CA LEU A 181 -29.42 -18.56 -5.38
C LEU A 181 -30.64 -17.64 -5.62
N PRO A 182 -31.46 -17.80 -6.68
CA PRO A 182 -32.71 -17.03 -6.81
C PRO A 182 -33.67 -17.30 -5.65
N LYS A 183 -33.90 -18.57 -5.29
CA LYS A 183 -34.76 -18.91 -4.13
C LYS A 183 -34.21 -18.32 -2.83
N LEU A 184 -32.90 -18.28 -2.61
CA LEU A 184 -32.30 -17.65 -1.42
C LEU A 184 -32.67 -16.15 -1.31
N LEU A 185 -32.74 -15.44 -2.43
CA LEU A 185 -33.16 -14.02 -2.48
C LEU A 185 -34.67 -13.87 -2.25
N GLU A 186 -35.47 -14.76 -2.84
CA GLU A 186 -36.93 -14.79 -2.70
C GLU A 186 -37.42 -15.08 -1.27
N LEU A 187 -36.60 -15.72 -0.42
CA LEU A 187 -36.94 -15.98 0.98
C LEU A 187 -37.06 -14.71 1.85
N GLY A 188 -36.62 -13.55 1.39
CA GLY A 188 -36.71 -12.28 2.13
C GLY A 188 -35.91 -12.22 3.45
N LEU A 189 -35.14 -13.26 3.76
CA LEU A 189 -34.37 -13.38 5.01
C LEU A 189 -33.09 -12.54 5.01
N ALA A 190 -32.66 -12.05 3.85
CA ALA A 190 -31.41 -11.31 3.66
C ALA A 190 -31.68 -9.82 3.50
N GLU A 191 -30.94 -8.97 4.22
CA GLU A 191 -30.86 -7.54 3.92
C GLU A 191 -29.99 -7.33 2.67
N ASN A 192 -28.84 -8.01 2.61
CA ASN A 192 -27.96 -8.06 1.43
C ASN A 192 -27.36 -9.47 1.28
N VAL A 193 -27.11 -9.88 0.03
CA VAL A 193 -26.38 -11.11 -0.32
C VAL A 193 -25.16 -10.75 -1.15
N TYR A 194 -23.97 -10.94 -0.58
CA TYR A 194 -22.69 -10.59 -1.21
C TYR A 194 -21.99 -11.82 -1.79
N PRO A 195 -21.45 -11.78 -3.02
CA PRO A 195 -20.62 -12.85 -3.57
C PRO A 195 -19.34 -13.07 -2.74
N SER A 196 -18.93 -14.32 -2.59
CA SER A 196 -17.59 -14.66 -2.07
C SER A 196 -16.55 -14.42 -3.16
N LEU A 197 -15.96 -13.23 -3.19
CA LEU A 197 -14.86 -12.89 -4.08
C LEU A 197 -13.53 -13.50 -3.60
N THR A 198 -12.61 -13.72 -4.53
CA THR A 198 -11.27 -14.27 -4.27
C THR A 198 -10.24 -13.14 -4.26
N TYR A 199 -9.33 -13.20 -3.29
CA TYR A 199 -8.25 -12.25 -3.01
C TYR A 199 -6.89 -12.97 -3.08
N ARG A 200 -5.82 -12.22 -3.32
CA ARG A 200 -4.43 -12.71 -3.40
C ARG A 200 -3.48 -11.73 -2.69
N SER A 201 -2.31 -12.23 -2.28
CA SER A 201 -1.17 -11.40 -1.83
C SER A 201 -0.57 -10.59 -2.99
N MET A 202 -0.21 -9.32 -2.77
CA MET A 202 0.18 -8.37 -3.84
C MET A 202 1.73 -8.22 -3.99
N LEU A 203 2.37 -9.16 -4.68
CA LEU A 203 3.84 -9.41 -4.76
C LEU A 203 4.64 -8.70 -5.90
N ASN A 204 5.99 -8.61 -5.75
CA ASN A 204 7.12 -8.39 -6.73
C ASN A 204 8.54 -8.32 -6.01
N ARG A 205 9.46 -7.33 -6.20
CA ARG A 205 10.91 -7.20 -5.73
C ARG A 205 11.57 -6.17 -4.68
N GLY A 206 11.02 -5.14 -3.97
CA GLY A 206 11.44 -4.62 -2.62
C GLY A 206 10.81 -3.29 -1.99
N SER A 207 11.36 -2.58 -0.94
CA SER A 207 11.39 -1.10 -0.58
C SER A 207 12.06 -0.60 0.77
N SER A 208 12.61 0.64 0.93
CA SER A 208 12.79 1.31 2.28
C SER A 208 13.15 2.83 2.33
N VAL A 209 12.28 3.75 2.83
CA VAL A 209 12.60 5.23 2.89
C VAL A 209 11.96 6.06 4.04
N ILE A 210 10.89 5.61 4.72
CA ILE A 210 9.92 6.53 5.40
C ILE A 210 10.38 7.33 6.65
N GLY A 211 11.67 7.43 6.98
CA GLY A 211 12.16 8.24 8.11
C GLY A 211 11.75 7.74 9.51
N ALA A 212 11.22 6.52 9.63
CA ALA A 212 10.70 5.96 10.90
C ALA A 212 11.72 5.98 12.06
N ALA A 213 13.01 5.76 11.77
CA ALA A 213 14.08 5.84 12.75
C ALA A 213 14.25 7.26 13.32
N GLN A 214 14.08 8.31 12.49
CA GLN A 214 14.12 9.70 12.93
C GLN A 214 12.93 10.04 13.84
N PHE A 215 11.71 9.61 13.48
CA PHE A 215 10.54 9.78 14.36
C PHE A 215 10.73 9.05 15.70
N SER A 216 11.26 7.82 15.67
CA SER A 216 11.54 7.02 16.86
C SER A 216 12.60 7.69 17.76
N SER A 217 13.64 8.26 17.17
CA SER A 217 14.69 9.02 17.87
C SER A 217 14.15 10.31 18.50
N LEU A 218 13.35 11.09 17.77
CA LEU A 218 12.78 12.36 18.23
C LEU A 218 11.68 12.20 19.30
N THR A 219 10.96 11.08 19.30
CA THR A 219 9.74 10.91 20.14
C THR A 219 9.81 9.80 21.19
N GLY A 220 10.83 8.94 21.12
CA GLY A 220 10.99 7.74 21.95
C GLY A 220 10.00 6.60 21.63
N ALA A 221 9.05 6.80 20.71
CA ALA A 221 8.07 5.79 20.32
C ALA A 221 8.72 4.69 19.48
N ARG A 222 8.35 3.42 19.76
CA ARG A 222 8.83 2.23 19.03
C ARG A 222 7.73 1.18 18.85
N GLY A 223 6.47 1.50 19.14
CA GLY A 223 5.34 0.57 19.15
C GLY A 223 5.04 -0.06 20.53
N ASP A 224 5.65 0.41 21.61
CA ASP A 224 5.51 -0.21 22.94
C ASP A 224 4.03 -0.31 23.37
N GLY A 225 3.57 -1.54 23.64
CA GLY A 225 2.17 -1.79 24.01
C GLY A 225 1.15 -1.61 22.88
N ILE A 226 1.59 -1.52 21.63
CA ILE A 226 0.74 -1.58 20.43
C ILE A 226 0.67 -3.04 19.95
N LYS A 227 -0.48 -3.43 19.41
CA LYS A 227 -0.72 -4.74 18.81
C LYS A 227 -1.16 -4.56 17.36
N VAL A 228 -0.40 -5.08 16.40
CA VAL A 228 -0.74 -5.01 14.97
C VAL A 228 -1.14 -6.40 14.47
N ALA A 229 -2.33 -6.50 13.89
CA ALA A 229 -2.74 -7.69 13.17
C ALA A 229 -2.15 -7.68 11.76
N VAL A 230 -1.57 -8.80 11.36
CA VAL A 230 -1.17 -9.10 9.99
C VAL A 230 -2.16 -10.13 9.48
N VAL A 231 -3.02 -9.72 8.55
CA VAL A 231 -4.02 -10.59 7.92
C VAL A 231 -3.52 -10.96 6.54
N ASP A 232 -2.96 -12.16 6.41
CA ASP A 232 -2.02 -12.47 5.32
C ASP A 232 -1.91 -14.00 5.03
N ASP A 233 -0.79 -14.49 4.52
CA ASP A 233 -0.53 -15.91 4.19
C ASP A 233 0.04 -16.74 5.35
N GLY A 234 0.51 -16.11 6.43
CA GLY A 234 1.09 -16.72 7.63
C GLY A 234 2.27 -15.92 8.16
N ILE A 235 2.83 -16.32 9.31
CA ILE A 235 4.07 -15.75 9.86
C ILE A 235 4.88 -16.89 10.46
N ASP A 236 6.16 -16.99 10.08
CA ASP A 236 7.12 -17.82 10.79
C ASP A 236 7.41 -17.23 12.18
N VAL A 237 6.88 -17.88 13.22
CA VAL A 237 6.98 -17.40 14.60
C VAL A 237 8.34 -17.69 15.25
N GLU A 238 9.17 -18.50 14.59
CA GLU A 238 10.52 -18.88 15.02
C GLU A 238 11.61 -18.06 14.32
N HIS A 239 11.22 -17.22 13.35
CA HIS A 239 12.15 -16.38 12.58
C HIS A 239 12.94 -15.40 13.49
N PRO A 240 14.28 -15.32 13.40
CA PRO A 240 15.11 -14.52 14.31
C PRO A 240 14.76 -13.03 14.38
N PHE A 241 14.15 -12.46 13.34
CA PHE A 241 13.70 -11.06 13.33
C PHE A 241 12.52 -10.81 14.29
N PHE A 242 11.90 -11.87 14.83
CA PHE A 242 10.83 -11.81 15.82
C PHE A 242 11.22 -12.40 17.19
N ASP A 243 12.53 -12.49 17.50
CA ASP A 243 13.04 -12.96 18.80
C ASP A 243 12.25 -12.34 19.98
N PRO A 244 11.56 -13.16 20.81
CA PRO A 244 10.76 -12.70 21.93
C PRO A 244 11.58 -12.29 23.16
N ALA A 245 12.92 -12.30 23.11
CA ALA A 245 13.78 -11.84 24.19
C ALA A 245 13.38 -10.45 24.71
N GLY A 246 13.09 -10.35 26.01
CA GLY A 246 12.64 -9.10 26.66
C GLY A 246 11.16 -8.77 26.50
N TYR A 247 10.34 -9.64 25.90
CA TYR A 247 8.88 -9.52 25.87
C TYR A 247 8.22 -10.46 26.88
N SER A 248 7.07 -10.04 27.40
CA SER A 248 6.11 -10.89 28.11
C SER A 248 4.76 -10.85 27.38
N TYR A 249 3.94 -11.89 27.53
CA TYR A 249 2.60 -11.86 26.96
C TYR A 249 1.76 -10.74 27.62
N PRO A 250 1.12 -9.85 26.85
CA PRO A 250 0.19 -8.88 27.39
C PRO A 250 -1.07 -9.59 27.92
N ALA A 251 -1.77 -8.98 28.88
CA ALA A 251 -2.94 -9.57 29.51
C ALA A 251 -4.00 -10.03 28.47
N GLY A 252 -4.44 -11.29 28.61
CA GLY A 252 -5.39 -11.94 27.70
C GLY A 252 -4.76 -12.65 26.50
N PHE A 253 -3.45 -12.91 26.51
CA PHE A 253 -2.69 -13.62 25.46
C PHE A 253 -1.78 -14.67 26.12
N PRO A 254 -1.28 -15.71 25.40
CA PRO A 254 -1.40 -15.99 23.97
C PRO A 254 -2.83 -16.32 23.49
N LYS A 255 -3.05 -16.33 22.17
CA LYS A 255 -4.29 -16.83 21.56
C LYS A 255 -4.03 -17.64 20.28
N GLY A 256 -4.56 -18.85 20.24
CA GLY A 256 -4.23 -19.83 19.20
C GLY A 256 -3.02 -20.66 19.59
N SER A 257 -2.36 -21.29 18.62
CA SER A 257 -1.27 -22.26 18.82
C SER A 257 -0.06 -21.88 17.99
N GLY A 258 1.16 -22.08 18.53
CA GLY A 258 2.38 -21.60 17.88
C GLY A 258 2.47 -20.07 17.96
N THR A 259 2.63 -19.55 19.18
CA THR A 259 2.75 -18.12 19.50
C THR A 259 4.01 -17.86 20.32
N THR A 260 4.53 -16.64 20.24
CA THR A 260 5.63 -16.16 21.11
C THR A 260 5.19 -14.89 21.85
N PRO A 261 5.88 -14.47 22.92
CA PRO A 261 5.67 -13.16 23.54
C PRO A 261 5.77 -11.97 22.57
N LYS A 262 6.37 -12.14 21.38
CA LYS A 262 6.37 -11.17 20.27
C LYS A 262 5.15 -11.33 19.34
N ILE A 263 4.86 -12.56 18.91
CA ILE A 263 3.73 -12.92 18.03
C ILE A 263 2.64 -13.57 18.87
N ILE A 264 1.77 -12.72 19.44
CA ILE A 264 0.87 -13.05 20.55
C ILE A 264 -0.45 -13.72 20.11
N VAL A 265 -0.76 -13.69 18.82
CA VAL A 265 -1.87 -14.44 18.20
C VAL A 265 -1.34 -15.24 17.02
N SER A 266 -1.81 -16.47 16.84
CA SER A 266 -1.48 -17.31 15.68
C SER A 266 -2.67 -18.18 15.32
N ARG A 267 -3.36 -17.87 14.21
CA ARG A 267 -4.59 -18.53 13.77
C ARG A 267 -4.69 -18.60 12.24
N GLY A 268 -5.13 -19.73 11.71
CA GLY A 268 -5.55 -19.89 10.31
C GLY A 268 -7.06 -19.81 10.13
N PHE A 269 -7.51 -19.02 9.15
CA PHE A 269 -8.90 -18.80 8.77
C PHE A 269 -9.13 -19.45 7.40
N ALA A 270 -9.40 -20.76 7.42
CA ALA A 270 -9.49 -21.59 6.22
C ALA A 270 -10.91 -22.07 5.93
N SER A 271 -11.21 -22.33 4.66
CA SER A 271 -12.44 -23.00 4.24
C SER A 271 -12.45 -24.48 4.67
N ARG A 272 -13.63 -25.09 4.82
CA ARG A 272 -13.76 -26.50 5.23
C ARG A 272 -13.04 -27.40 4.21
N GLY A 273 -12.04 -28.17 4.68
CA GLY A 273 -11.22 -29.04 3.82
C GLY A 273 -9.96 -28.38 3.24
N THR A 274 -9.60 -27.16 3.66
CA THR A 274 -8.36 -26.47 3.28
C THR A 274 -7.44 -26.27 4.48
N ASN A 275 -6.16 -25.93 4.26
CA ASN A 275 -5.15 -25.87 5.33
C ASN A 275 -5.46 -24.76 6.35
N SER A 276 -5.79 -25.14 7.59
CA SER A 276 -6.08 -24.24 8.71
C SER A 276 -4.87 -23.98 9.63
N SER A 277 -3.70 -24.53 9.33
CA SER A 277 -2.45 -24.19 10.03
C SER A 277 -2.16 -22.68 9.90
N PRO A 278 -1.72 -21.99 10.96
CA PRO A 278 -1.35 -20.57 10.90
C PRO A 278 -0.08 -20.29 10.10
N LEU A 279 0.68 -21.33 9.73
CA LEU A 279 1.88 -21.29 8.90
C LEU A 279 1.89 -22.48 7.93
N ASP A 280 2.43 -22.29 6.74
CA ASP A 280 2.57 -23.25 5.66
C ASP A 280 3.91 -22.97 4.98
N ARG A 281 4.95 -23.77 5.29
CA ARG A 281 6.34 -23.35 5.01
C ARG A 281 6.64 -23.21 3.50
N ASP A 282 5.85 -23.85 2.64
CA ASP A 282 5.98 -23.72 1.18
C ASP A 282 5.20 -22.50 0.62
N ASN A 283 4.30 -21.88 1.41
CA ASN A 283 3.32 -20.91 0.92
C ASN A 283 3.15 -19.62 1.76
N SER A 284 3.73 -19.51 2.96
CA SER A 284 3.49 -18.43 3.95
C SER A 284 4.63 -17.40 4.06
N PHE A 285 5.28 -17.08 2.94
CA PHE A 285 6.49 -16.25 2.94
C PHE A 285 6.18 -14.76 3.03
N HIS A 286 5.02 -14.32 2.54
CA HIS A 286 4.68 -12.92 2.34
C HIS A 286 4.26 -12.23 3.65
N GLY A 287 3.46 -12.88 4.49
CA GLY A 287 3.06 -12.36 5.80
C GLY A 287 4.22 -12.29 6.80
N THR A 288 5.16 -13.25 6.72
CA THR A 288 6.47 -13.22 7.41
C THR A 288 7.26 -11.95 7.03
N PHE A 289 7.17 -11.53 5.76
CA PHE A 289 7.84 -10.35 5.22
C PHE A 289 7.17 -9.03 5.60
N VAL A 290 5.84 -9.00 5.51
CA VAL A 290 4.97 -7.91 5.97
C VAL A 290 5.19 -7.64 7.47
N ALA A 291 5.23 -8.68 8.30
CA ALA A 291 5.45 -8.56 9.73
C ALA A 291 6.85 -8.01 10.08
N GLY A 292 7.87 -8.35 9.29
CA GLY A 292 9.23 -7.81 9.42
C GLY A 292 9.27 -6.29 9.28
N ILE A 293 8.63 -5.76 8.24
CA ILE A 293 8.53 -4.32 7.98
C ILE A 293 7.77 -3.59 9.09
N ILE A 294 6.70 -4.18 9.64
CA ILE A 294 5.91 -3.56 10.72
C ILE A 294 6.73 -3.53 12.02
N ALA A 295 7.25 -4.67 12.47
CA ALA A 295 7.72 -4.83 13.85
C ALA A 295 8.91 -5.79 14.02
N GLY A 296 9.67 -6.08 12.96
CA GLY A 296 10.96 -6.77 13.08
C GLY A 296 11.88 -6.10 14.11
N ARG A 297 12.68 -6.90 14.80
CA ARG A 297 13.60 -6.45 15.86
C ARG A 297 14.54 -5.36 15.34
N ALA A 298 14.68 -4.27 16.10
CA ALA A 298 15.65 -3.23 15.78
C ALA A 298 17.09 -3.70 16.03
N ASN A 299 18.02 -3.17 15.23
CA ASN A 299 19.45 -3.46 15.24
C ASN A 299 19.77 -4.94 14.87
N THR A 300 19.04 -5.51 13.92
CA THR A 300 19.36 -6.83 13.34
C THR A 300 20.35 -6.66 12.18
N ASP A 301 21.48 -7.34 12.23
CA ASP A 301 22.40 -7.47 11.10
C ASP A 301 21.96 -8.64 10.22
N VAL A 302 21.84 -8.42 8.91
CA VAL A 302 21.53 -9.44 7.90
C VAL A 302 22.81 -9.85 7.16
N PRO A 303 23.09 -11.15 7.00
CA PRO A 303 24.17 -11.65 6.14
C PRO A 303 24.02 -11.20 4.68
N ALA A 304 25.06 -11.44 3.86
CA ALA A 304 24.93 -11.31 2.41
C ALA A 304 24.21 -12.54 1.84
N GLY A 305 23.21 -12.32 0.99
CA GLY A 305 22.46 -13.41 0.36
C GLY A 305 23.34 -14.29 -0.52
N VAL A 306 23.15 -15.61 -0.46
CA VAL A 306 24.06 -16.58 -1.10
C VAL A 306 23.88 -16.58 -2.63
N ARG A 307 24.81 -15.97 -3.36
CA ARG A 307 24.79 -15.87 -4.83
C ARG A 307 24.67 -17.25 -5.49
N GLY A 308 23.62 -17.44 -6.30
CA GLY A 308 23.27 -18.73 -6.92
C GLY A 308 22.22 -19.54 -6.16
N VAL A 309 21.89 -19.13 -4.94
CA VAL A 309 20.68 -19.53 -4.20
C VAL A 309 19.63 -18.41 -4.27
N CYS A 310 20.05 -17.16 -4.02
CA CYS A 310 19.22 -15.99 -4.30
C CYS A 310 19.10 -15.75 -5.82
N GLY A 311 17.95 -16.13 -6.40
CA GLY A 311 17.57 -15.74 -7.76
C GLY A 311 16.66 -14.50 -7.76
N GLU A 312 16.65 -13.71 -8.84
CA GLU A 312 15.67 -12.61 -8.99
C GLU A 312 14.24 -13.13 -8.78
N ALA A 313 13.90 -14.29 -9.36
CA ALA A 313 12.60 -14.94 -9.19
C ALA A 313 12.18 -15.18 -7.73
N GLN A 314 13.16 -15.34 -6.83
CA GLN A 314 13.00 -15.73 -5.43
C GLN A 314 13.21 -14.57 -4.43
N GLY A 315 13.37 -13.34 -4.92
CA GLY A 315 13.56 -12.16 -4.08
C GLY A 315 14.94 -11.51 -4.19
N GLY A 316 15.74 -11.85 -5.20
CA GLY A 316 17.02 -11.18 -5.47
C GLY A 316 18.10 -11.43 -4.42
N CYS A 317 19.34 -11.03 -4.73
CA CYS A 317 20.44 -11.02 -3.78
C CYS A 317 20.59 -9.64 -3.14
N HIS A 318 21.24 -9.59 -1.98
CA HIS A 318 21.65 -8.36 -1.31
C HIS A 318 23.04 -8.55 -0.68
N PRO A 319 23.83 -7.47 -0.48
CA PRO A 319 25.00 -7.50 0.39
C PRO A 319 24.60 -7.75 1.85
N ALA A 320 25.57 -7.84 2.75
CA ALA A 320 25.30 -7.83 4.18
C ALA A 320 24.86 -6.41 4.61
N VAL A 321 23.66 -6.28 5.16
CA VAL A 321 23.07 -5.00 5.59
C VAL A 321 22.98 -4.98 7.11
N LYS A 322 23.43 -3.91 7.74
CA LYS A 322 23.52 -3.82 9.21
C LYS A 322 22.39 -3.02 9.83
N GLY A 323 22.03 -3.39 11.06
CA GLY A 323 21.18 -2.59 11.93
C GLY A 323 19.72 -2.43 11.50
N ILE A 324 19.17 -3.30 10.65
CA ILE A 324 17.78 -3.20 10.18
C ILE A 324 16.77 -3.38 11.33
N GLY A 325 15.52 -3.00 11.07
CA GLY A 325 14.40 -3.17 12.00
C GLY A 325 13.08 -2.76 11.37
N GLY A 326 11.98 -3.28 11.90
CA GLY A 326 10.64 -2.82 11.53
C GLY A 326 10.37 -1.40 12.03
N VAL A 327 9.38 -0.74 11.42
CA VAL A 327 9.00 0.65 11.70
C VAL A 327 8.54 0.84 13.17
N ALA A 328 7.85 -0.13 13.75
CA ALA A 328 7.41 -0.17 15.13
C ALA A 328 8.00 -1.41 15.84
N PRO A 329 9.33 -1.46 16.08
CA PRO A 329 10.06 -2.69 16.41
C PRO A 329 9.71 -3.29 17.79
N ARG A 330 8.98 -2.55 18.64
CA ARG A 330 8.46 -2.97 19.95
C ARG A 330 6.94 -3.22 19.98
N ALA A 331 6.25 -3.14 18.84
CA ALA A 331 4.87 -3.59 18.72
C ALA A 331 4.77 -5.13 18.81
N TYR A 332 3.69 -5.61 19.39
CA TYR A 332 3.28 -7.03 19.32
C TYR A 332 2.61 -7.31 17.98
N ILE A 333 2.79 -8.52 17.45
CA ILE A 333 2.16 -8.97 16.20
C ILE A 333 1.08 -10.02 16.50
N GLY A 334 0.00 -10.02 15.72
CA GLY A 334 -0.91 -11.15 15.61
C GLY A 334 -0.96 -11.69 14.18
N ASN A 335 -0.69 -12.98 14.01
CA ASN A 335 -0.81 -13.72 12.75
C ASN A 335 -2.27 -14.20 12.54
N TYR A 336 -2.90 -13.72 11.46
CA TYR A 336 -4.25 -14.08 11.03
C TYR A 336 -4.21 -14.57 9.57
N ARG A 337 -3.76 -15.81 9.33
CA ARG A 337 -3.65 -16.38 7.98
C ARG A 337 -5.02 -16.52 7.31
N VAL A 338 -5.20 -15.87 6.16
CA VAL A 338 -6.39 -15.96 5.28
C VAL A 338 -6.05 -16.49 3.88
N PHE A 339 -4.79 -16.38 3.44
CA PHE A 339 -4.35 -16.97 2.18
C PHE A 339 -3.91 -18.42 2.44
N ASN A 340 -4.74 -19.38 2.00
CA ASN A 340 -4.59 -20.81 2.29
C ASN A 340 -5.08 -21.77 1.18
N VAL A 341 -5.47 -21.24 0.01
CA VAL A 341 -5.78 -22.03 -1.19
C VAL A 341 -4.71 -21.76 -2.25
N PRO A 342 -3.73 -22.66 -2.48
CA PRO A 342 -2.68 -22.49 -3.49
C PRO A 342 -3.24 -22.21 -4.88
N LEU A 343 -2.52 -21.41 -5.68
CA LEU A 343 -2.95 -21.06 -7.03
C LEU A 343 -2.58 -22.17 -8.04
N PRO A 344 -3.47 -22.53 -9.00
CA PRO A 344 -3.24 -23.65 -9.93
C PRO A 344 -2.02 -23.52 -10.86
N LEU A 345 -1.42 -22.34 -10.95
CA LEU A 345 -0.23 -22.04 -11.78
C LEU A 345 1.02 -21.73 -10.92
N GLY A 346 0.97 -22.04 -9.63
CA GLY A 346 1.97 -21.64 -8.65
C GLY A 346 1.78 -20.21 -8.11
N GLY A 347 2.62 -19.85 -7.14
CA GLY A 347 2.54 -18.58 -6.41
C GLY A 347 1.73 -18.68 -5.10
N CYS A 348 1.94 -17.68 -4.22
CA CYS A 348 1.30 -17.58 -2.91
C CYS A 348 -0.23 -17.76 -2.97
N CYS A 349 -0.79 -18.34 -1.92
CA CYS A 349 -2.19 -18.71 -1.84
C CYS A 349 -3.18 -17.56 -2.11
N SER A 350 -4.39 -17.98 -2.49
CA SER A 350 -5.60 -17.17 -2.47
C SER A 350 -6.41 -17.40 -1.19
N GLY A 351 -7.35 -16.50 -0.94
CA GLY A 351 -8.31 -16.51 0.16
C GLY A 351 -9.61 -15.84 -0.27
N THR A 352 -10.72 -15.99 0.45
CA THR A 352 -12.02 -15.49 0.00
C THR A 352 -12.72 -14.58 1.01
N THR A 353 -13.67 -13.75 0.57
CA THR A 353 -14.34 -12.72 1.41
C THR A 353 -14.78 -13.27 2.79
N PRO A 354 -15.43 -14.44 2.91
CA PRO A 354 -15.79 -15.03 4.20
C PRO A 354 -14.65 -15.22 5.20
N GLU A 355 -13.47 -15.62 4.74
CA GLU A 355 -12.28 -15.84 5.57
C GLU A 355 -11.67 -14.51 6.03
N ILE A 356 -11.60 -13.51 5.14
CA ILE A 356 -11.05 -12.18 5.43
C ILE A 356 -11.92 -11.42 6.44
N VAL A 357 -13.25 -11.44 6.27
CA VAL A 357 -14.18 -10.85 7.26
C VAL A 357 -14.01 -11.52 8.63
N ALA A 358 -13.83 -12.85 8.67
CA ALA A 358 -13.64 -13.57 9.93
C ALA A 358 -12.30 -13.23 10.61
N ALA A 359 -11.23 -13.04 9.85
CA ALA A 359 -9.94 -12.61 10.36
C ALA A 359 -9.98 -11.17 10.90
N PHE A 360 -10.65 -10.25 10.18
CA PHE A 360 -10.84 -8.87 10.65
C PHE A 360 -11.70 -8.82 11.92
N GLU A 361 -12.79 -9.59 11.97
CA GLU A 361 -13.66 -9.70 13.15
C GLU A 361 -12.89 -10.27 14.35
N ALA A 362 -12.05 -11.29 14.11
CA ALA A 362 -11.17 -11.84 15.13
C ALA A 362 -10.11 -10.85 15.62
N ALA A 363 -9.47 -10.08 14.74
CA ALA A 363 -8.47 -9.07 15.11
C ALA A 363 -9.07 -7.94 15.97
N VAL A 364 -10.28 -7.47 15.62
CA VAL A 364 -11.02 -6.50 16.42
C VAL A 364 -11.44 -7.10 17.76
N ALA A 365 -12.00 -8.31 17.78
CA ALA A 365 -12.39 -9.03 19.00
C ALA A 365 -11.19 -9.34 19.92
N ASP A 366 -9.99 -9.52 19.35
CA ASP A 366 -8.77 -9.72 20.12
C ASP A 366 -8.20 -8.43 20.72
N GLY A 367 -8.64 -7.27 20.26
CA GLY A 367 -8.23 -5.96 20.76
C GLY A 367 -7.00 -5.37 20.08
N MET A 368 -6.74 -5.73 18.82
CA MET A 368 -5.66 -5.18 17.98
C MET A 368 -5.84 -3.67 17.75
N ASP A 369 -4.76 -2.91 17.59
CA ASP A 369 -4.76 -1.44 17.38
C ASP A 369 -4.80 -1.08 15.89
N VAL A 370 -4.05 -1.82 15.08
CA VAL A 370 -3.92 -1.65 13.63
C VAL A 370 -4.15 -3.02 12.97
N ILE A 371 -4.82 -3.04 11.82
CA ILE A 371 -4.89 -4.18 10.93
C ILE A 371 -4.13 -3.81 9.66
N ASN A 372 -3.08 -4.54 9.34
CA ASN A 372 -2.47 -4.54 8.02
C ASN A 372 -3.08 -5.67 7.17
N PHE A 373 -3.59 -5.33 6.00
CA PHE A 373 -4.02 -6.29 4.98
C PHE A 373 -3.25 -6.02 3.67
N SER A 374 -2.21 -6.81 3.43
CA SER A 374 -1.37 -6.75 2.23
C SER A 374 -1.92 -7.66 1.12
N GLY A 375 -3.23 -7.58 0.92
CA GLY A 375 -3.98 -8.37 -0.03
C GLY A 375 -4.91 -7.52 -0.87
N GLY A 376 -5.23 -8.02 -2.07
CA GLY A 376 -6.17 -7.36 -2.97
C GLY A 376 -7.10 -8.35 -3.66
N GLY A 377 -8.32 -7.88 -3.90
CA GLY A 377 -9.33 -8.54 -4.72
C GLY A 377 -9.66 -7.70 -5.96
N PRO A 378 -10.54 -8.19 -6.85
CA PRO A 378 -10.90 -7.49 -8.08
C PRO A 378 -11.52 -6.11 -7.79
N GLN A 379 -11.56 -5.30 -8.84
CA GLN A 379 -12.26 -4.02 -8.89
C GLN A 379 -13.78 -4.26 -8.80
N ALA A 380 -14.30 -4.34 -7.58
CA ALA A 380 -15.69 -4.65 -7.27
C ALA A 380 -16.54 -3.37 -7.09
N ASP A 381 -17.84 -3.48 -7.41
CA ASP A 381 -18.82 -2.44 -7.09
C ASP A 381 -18.98 -2.35 -5.55
N PRO A 382 -18.77 -1.17 -4.93
CA PRO A 382 -18.86 -1.04 -3.47
C PRO A 382 -20.20 -1.45 -2.85
N ARG A 383 -21.27 -1.55 -3.64
CA ARG A 383 -22.60 -2.02 -3.22
C ARG A 383 -22.69 -3.54 -3.10
N THR A 384 -21.79 -4.28 -3.76
CA THR A 384 -21.75 -5.75 -3.78
C THR A 384 -20.51 -6.34 -3.10
N ASP A 385 -19.67 -5.50 -2.48
CA ASP A 385 -18.49 -5.91 -1.72
C ASP A 385 -18.71 -5.81 -0.21
N ALA A 386 -18.75 -6.95 0.47
CA ALA A 386 -18.88 -7.04 1.93
C ALA A 386 -17.68 -6.46 2.70
N LEU A 387 -16.50 -6.30 2.08
CA LEU A 387 -15.35 -5.70 2.78
C LEU A 387 -15.50 -4.19 2.99
N ILE A 388 -16.25 -3.47 2.16
CA ILE A 388 -16.50 -2.03 2.34
C ILE A 388 -17.18 -1.73 3.69
N PRO A 389 -18.36 -2.31 4.04
CA PRO A 389 -18.96 -2.14 5.36
C PRO A 389 -18.15 -2.80 6.48
N THR A 390 -17.38 -3.85 6.19
CA THR A 390 -16.48 -4.49 7.18
C THR A 390 -15.37 -3.51 7.62
N VAL A 391 -14.66 -2.87 6.68
CA VAL A 391 -13.62 -1.87 6.96
C VAL A 391 -14.20 -0.64 7.66
N ALA A 392 -15.38 -0.17 7.26
CA ALA A 392 -16.06 0.91 7.98
C ALA A 392 -16.33 0.52 9.45
N ASN A 393 -16.70 -0.73 9.71
CA ASN A 393 -16.90 -1.25 11.07
C ASN A 393 -15.59 -1.48 11.85
N VAL A 394 -14.46 -1.80 11.20
CA VAL A 394 -13.13 -1.80 11.84
C VAL A 394 -12.80 -0.40 12.40
N VAL A 395 -13.03 0.65 11.60
CA VAL A 395 -12.83 2.05 12.05
C VAL A 395 -13.80 2.44 13.17
N ARG A 396 -15.08 2.05 13.08
CA ARG A 396 -16.06 2.32 14.15
C ARG A 396 -15.67 1.63 15.46
N ALA A 397 -15.10 0.42 15.40
CA ALA A 397 -14.61 -0.31 16.57
C ALA A 397 -13.36 0.31 17.24
N GLY A 398 -12.73 1.33 16.63
CA GLY A 398 -11.54 2.00 17.15
C GLY A 398 -10.21 1.38 16.72
N VAL A 399 -10.20 0.69 15.56
CA VAL A 399 -9.01 0.02 15.01
C VAL A 399 -8.64 0.66 13.66
N VAL A 400 -7.34 0.76 13.33
CA VAL A 400 -6.86 1.40 12.10
C VAL A 400 -6.64 0.37 10.98
N PRO A 401 -7.41 0.38 9.88
CA PRO A 401 -7.17 -0.48 8.73
C PRO A 401 -6.19 0.17 7.73
N VAL A 402 -5.07 -0.52 7.48
CA VAL A 402 -4.08 -0.16 6.46
C VAL A 402 -4.05 -1.26 5.40
N VAL A 403 -4.14 -0.87 4.12
CA VAL A 403 -4.41 -1.78 3.01
C VAL A 403 -3.55 -1.45 1.79
N SER A 404 -2.93 -2.47 1.19
CA SER A 404 -2.22 -2.37 -0.10
C SER A 404 -3.16 -1.98 -1.25
N ALA A 405 -2.81 -0.99 -2.08
CA ALA A 405 -3.67 -0.54 -3.17
C ALA A 405 -3.84 -1.55 -4.33
N GLY A 406 -2.87 -2.45 -4.54
CA GLY A 406 -2.78 -3.39 -5.66
C GLY A 406 -1.55 -3.16 -6.54
N ASN A 407 -1.16 -4.16 -7.34
CA ASN A 407 0.03 -4.11 -8.22
C ASN A 407 -0.34 -4.20 -9.72
N ASP A 408 -1.58 -3.87 -10.06
CA ASP A 408 -2.21 -4.16 -11.36
C ASP A 408 -1.96 -3.10 -12.46
N ARG A 409 -1.26 -2.00 -12.17
CA ARG A 409 -1.21 -0.83 -13.06
C ARG A 409 -0.47 -1.06 -14.38
N ASP A 410 0.60 -1.86 -14.40
CA ASP A 410 1.31 -2.15 -15.65
C ASP A 410 0.51 -3.06 -16.61
N TYR A 411 -0.49 -3.78 -16.10
CA TYR A 411 -1.34 -4.67 -16.88
C TYR A 411 -2.63 -4.00 -17.37
N PHE A 412 -3.27 -3.18 -16.53
CA PHE A 412 -4.61 -2.61 -16.81
C PHE A 412 -4.70 -1.08 -16.71
N GLY A 413 -3.61 -0.39 -16.32
CA GLY A 413 -3.55 1.07 -16.27
C GLY A 413 -4.08 1.71 -14.98
N LEU A 414 -4.71 2.88 -15.11
CA LEU A 414 -5.35 3.60 -14.01
C LEU A 414 -6.77 3.06 -13.74
N GLY A 415 -7.31 3.30 -12.54
CA GLY A 415 -8.55 2.67 -12.07
C GLY A 415 -8.35 1.28 -11.45
N THR A 416 -7.09 0.88 -11.24
CA THR A 416 -6.67 -0.45 -10.80
C THR A 416 -6.74 -0.68 -9.29
N ALA A 417 -7.00 0.35 -8.48
CA ALA A 417 -7.12 0.22 -7.03
C ALA A 417 -8.21 -0.81 -6.64
N GLY A 418 -7.80 -1.90 -5.99
CA GLY A 418 -8.66 -3.06 -5.69
C GLY A 418 -9.41 -2.98 -4.37
N SER A 419 -10.34 -3.91 -4.15
CA SER A 419 -10.92 -4.12 -2.81
C SER A 419 -9.87 -4.77 -1.86
N PRO A 420 -9.83 -4.44 -0.56
CA PRO A 420 -10.68 -3.47 0.15
C PRO A 420 -10.07 -2.07 0.25
N ALA A 421 -9.00 -1.79 -0.50
CA ALA A 421 -8.30 -0.52 -0.46
C ALA A 421 -9.18 0.65 -0.95
N THR A 422 -10.16 0.37 -1.82
CA THR A 422 -11.21 1.29 -2.27
C THR A 422 -12.14 1.81 -1.16
N ALA A 423 -12.21 1.15 0.00
CA ALA A 423 -13.07 1.59 1.12
C ALA A 423 -12.67 3.00 1.62
N PRO A 424 -13.60 3.96 1.81
CA PRO A 424 -13.27 5.32 2.25
C PRO A 424 -12.52 5.35 3.59
N GLU A 425 -12.90 4.48 4.51
CA GLU A 425 -12.28 4.27 5.82
C GLU A 425 -10.91 3.58 5.81
N ALA A 426 -10.54 2.85 4.75
CA ALA A 426 -9.19 2.26 4.63
C ALA A 426 -8.13 3.35 4.47
N ILE A 427 -6.95 3.15 5.06
CA ILE A 427 -5.72 3.82 4.61
C ILE A 427 -5.15 2.98 3.46
N SER A 428 -5.44 3.37 2.24
CA SER A 428 -4.94 2.72 1.02
C SER A 428 -3.55 3.22 0.69
N VAL A 429 -2.61 2.30 0.53
CA VAL A 429 -1.20 2.62 0.35
C VAL A 429 -0.70 2.22 -1.03
N GLY A 430 -0.28 3.21 -1.81
CA GLY A 430 0.44 3.04 -3.07
C GLY A 430 1.94 2.85 -2.86
N SER A 431 2.63 2.39 -3.90
CA SER A 431 4.05 2.04 -3.90
C SER A 431 4.91 3.09 -4.58
N THR A 432 6.06 3.40 -3.99
CA THR A 432 7.11 4.27 -4.56
C THR A 432 8.50 3.61 -4.51
N ALA A 433 9.41 4.01 -5.38
CA ALA A 433 10.77 3.48 -5.36
C ALA A 433 11.55 3.87 -4.10
N ASN A 434 12.45 2.99 -3.65
CA ASN A 434 13.42 3.26 -2.58
C ASN A 434 14.46 4.31 -3.00
N ALA A 435 15.06 4.97 -2.01
CA ALA A 435 16.25 5.80 -2.10
C ALA A 435 17.56 5.03 -2.33
N HIS A 436 17.59 3.70 -2.19
CA HIS A 436 18.64 2.80 -2.68
C HIS A 436 18.05 1.56 -3.35
N VAL A 437 18.88 0.76 -4.05
CA VAL A 437 18.55 -0.60 -4.47
C VAL A 437 19.69 -1.57 -4.15
N PHE A 438 19.42 -2.88 -4.20
CA PHE A 438 20.45 -3.91 -4.16
C PHE A 438 20.69 -4.46 -5.56
N GLY A 439 21.84 -4.19 -6.17
CA GLY A 439 22.08 -4.55 -7.56
C GLY A 439 23.49 -4.28 -8.07
N ASN A 440 23.68 -4.50 -9.37
CA ASN A 440 24.89 -4.07 -10.06
C ASN A 440 24.86 -2.54 -10.28
N SER A 441 26.00 -1.97 -10.64
CA SER A 441 26.11 -0.53 -10.88
C SER A 441 27.08 -0.17 -11.99
N LEU A 442 26.92 1.04 -12.52
CA LEU A 442 27.93 1.70 -13.35
C LEU A 442 28.28 3.06 -12.74
N ARG A 443 29.54 3.47 -12.84
CA ARG A 443 30.00 4.79 -12.38
C ARG A 443 30.79 5.50 -13.47
N VAL A 444 30.62 6.82 -13.58
CA VAL A 444 31.48 7.64 -14.44
C VAL A 444 32.87 7.76 -13.82
N VAL A 445 33.89 7.69 -14.66
CA VAL A 445 35.32 7.82 -14.31
C VAL A 445 35.92 9.09 -14.91
N ALA A 446 35.49 9.48 -16.12
CA ALA A 446 35.82 10.76 -16.73
C ALA A 446 34.66 11.25 -17.64
N PRO A 447 34.32 12.55 -17.68
CA PRO A 447 34.88 13.63 -16.85
C PRO A 447 34.52 13.46 -15.37
N ALA A 448 35.04 14.34 -14.51
CA ALA A 448 34.61 14.38 -13.12
C ALA A 448 33.12 14.77 -13.02
N VAL A 449 32.38 14.11 -12.12
CA VAL A 449 30.95 14.31 -11.90
C VAL A 449 30.66 14.39 -10.39
N SER A 450 29.54 15.02 -10.03
CA SER A 450 29.11 15.20 -8.63
C SER A 450 28.24 14.05 -8.08
N PHE A 451 27.90 13.05 -8.90
CA PHE A 451 27.07 11.91 -8.52
C PHE A 451 27.87 10.61 -8.37
N GLY A 452 27.38 9.70 -7.53
CA GLY A 452 27.98 8.40 -7.24
C GLY A 452 27.78 7.35 -8.35
N PRO A 453 27.93 6.05 -8.03
CA PRO A 453 27.47 4.96 -8.88
C PRO A 453 25.97 5.06 -9.14
N MET A 454 25.54 4.65 -10.33
CA MET A 454 24.15 4.50 -10.74
C MET A 454 23.77 3.02 -10.71
N PRO A 455 22.57 2.65 -10.24
CA PRO A 455 22.09 1.28 -10.38
C PRO A 455 22.00 0.83 -11.84
N PHE A 456 22.26 -0.44 -12.10
CA PHE A 456 22.30 -1.01 -13.44
C PHE A 456 21.73 -2.42 -13.44
N VAL A 457 20.74 -2.67 -14.29
CA VAL A 457 20.10 -3.98 -14.46
C VAL A 457 20.68 -4.62 -15.72
N ALA A 458 21.57 -5.61 -15.54
CA ALA A 458 22.21 -6.30 -16.66
C ALA A 458 21.21 -7.09 -17.51
N SER A 459 21.47 -7.24 -18.81
CA SER A 459 20.64 -8.02 -19.73
C SER A 459 20.87 -9.54 -19.66
N ASP A 460 22.06 -9.93 -19.20
CA ASP A 460 22.52 -11.32 -19.02
C ASP A 460 23.72 -11.30 -18.04
N ASN A 461 24.81 -10.64 -18.43
CA ASN A 461 26.04 -10.55 -17.64
C ASN A 461 26.75 -9.19 -17.84
N ILE A 462 27.67 -8.87 -16.93
CA ILE A 462 28.63 -7.77 -17.05
C ILE A 462 30.01 -8.37 -17.36
N PRO A 463 30.59 -8.12 -18.54
CA PRO A 463 31.89 -8.65 -18.92
C PRO A 463 32.98 -8.34 -17.87
N PRO A 464 33.86 -9.29 -17.49
CA PRO A 464 34.97 -9.03 -16.57
C PRO A 464 35.93 -7.94 -17.05
N SER A 465 35.99 -7.68 -18.36
CA SER A 465 36.71 -6.54 -18.94
C SER A 465 36.11 -5.18 -18.58
N TRP A 466 34.79 -5.10 -18.34
CA TRP A 466 34.09 -3.85 -17.98
C TRP A 466 34.25 -3.47 -16.49
N THR A 467 34.67 -4.42 -15.66
CA THR A 467 35.02 -4.18 -14.25
C THR A 467 36.51 -3.94 -14.04
N THR A 468 37.36 -4.45 -14.93
CA THR A 468 38.84 -4.31 -14.87
C THR A 468 39.40 -3.17 -15.74
N ALA A 469 38.75 -2.82 -16.85
CA ALA A 469 39.12 -1.69 -17.71
C ALA A 469 38.00 -0.65 -17.84
N ASN A 470 38.37 0.62 -18.04
CA ASN A 470 37.41 1.69 -18.31
C ASN A 470 36.78 1.52 -19.70
N GLN A 471 35.46 1.61 -19.77
CA GLN A 471 34.71 1.52 -21.03
C GLN A 471 34.34 2.91 -21.54
N ARG A 472 34.25 3.10 -22.86
CA ARG A 472 33.76 4.34 -23.47
C ARG A 472 32.27 4.21 -23.76
N LEU A 473 31.43 4.97 -23.07
CA LEU A 473 29.98 5.03 -23.30
C LEU A 473 29.66 6.26 -24.16
N VAL A 474 28.83 6.11 -25.20
CA VAL A 474 28.53 7.17 -26.21
C VAL A 474 27.02 7.30 -26.41
N ASP A 475 26.47 8.51 -26.29
CA ASP A 475 25.06 8.77 -26.64
C ASP A 475 24.89 8.74 -28.16
N VAL A 476 24.12 7.77 -28.68
CA VAL A 476 23.97 7.58 -30.13
C VAL A 476 23.33 8.80 -30.82
N GLY A 477 22.57 9.60 -30.09
CA GLY A 477 22.01 10.88 -30.58
C GLY A 477 23.04 11.98 -30.80
N THR A 478 24.30 11.80 -30.40
CA THR A 478 25.40 12.75 -30.64
C THR A 478 26.29 12.36 -31.82
N ILE A 479 26.07 11.18 -32.43
CA ILE A 479 26.84 10.71 -33.57
C ILE A 479 26.38 11.44 -34.84
N SER A 480 27.33 11.97 -35.63
CA SER A 480 27.07 12.60 -36.92
C SER A 480 26.27 11.67 -37.85
N GLY A 481 25.20 12.19 -38.45
CA GLY A 481 24.27 11.41 -39.29
C GLY A 481 23.15 10.69 -38.52
N SER A 482 23.17 10.64 -37.18
CA SER A 482 22.05 10.10 -36.39
C SER A 482 20.78 10.96 -36.42
N GLY A 483 20.89 12.24 -36.79
CA GLY A 483 19.79 13.21 -36.69
C GLY A 483 19.28 13.44 -35.26
N GLY A 484 20.06 13.08 -34.23
CA GLY A 484 19.59 13.09 -32.84
C GLY A 484 18.80 11.84 -32.43
N ASN A 485 18.72 10.81 -33.29
CA ASN A 485 17.90 9.60 -33.05
C ASN A 485 18.45 8.70 -31.94
N ARG A 486 18.13 9.05 -30.70
CA ARG A 486 18.42 8.25 -29.49
C ARG A 486 17.65 6.92 -29.42
N LEU A 487 16.59 6.75 -30.20
CA LEU A 487 15.81 5.49 -30.20
C LEU A 487 16.51 4.38 -31.00
N LEU A 488 17.32 4.72 -32.01
CA LEU A 488 18.04 3.77 -32.87
C LEU A 488 17.12 2.69 -33.48
N CYS A 489 15.87 3.05 -33.81
CA CYS A 489 14.88 2.14 -34.39
C CYS A 489 14.86 2.15 -35.92
N GLU A 490 15.38 3.22 -36.52
CA GLU A 490 15.38 3.48 -37.96
C GLU A 490 16.69 4.19 -38.35
N GLY A 491 17.02 4.15 -39.64
CA GLY A 491 18.32 4.57 -40.17
C GLY A 491 19.47 3.62 -39.81
N THR A 492 20.67 4.02 -40.21
CA THR A 492 21.94 3.33 -39.97
C THR A 492 22.98 4.34 -39.50
N LEU A 493 23.63 4.04 -38.37
CA LEU A 493 24.82 4.76 -37.93
C LEU A 493 26.00 4.39 -38.85
N ALA A 494 26.93 5.34 -39.07
CA ALA A 494 28.09 5.10 -39.92
C ALA A 494 28.97 3.95 -39.40
N GLY A 495 29.47 3.10 -40.32
CA GLY A 495 30.28 1.94 -39.96
C GLY A 495 31.54 2.31 -39.17
N GLY A 496 31.69 1.74 -37.97
CA GLY A 496 32.80 2.04 -37.07
C GLY A 496 32.63 3.30 -36.19
N SER A 497 31.51 4.03 -36.29
CA SER A 497 31.24 5.21 -35.42
C SER A 497 31.13 4.88 -33.93
N LEU A 498 30.87 3.62 -33.58
CA LEU A 498 30.85 3.08 -32.22
C LEU A 498 32.00 2.09 -31.94
N ARG A 499 33.04 2.04 -32.78
CA ARG A 499 34.14 1.06 -32.69
C ARG A 499 34.74 0.99 -31.27
N GLY A 500 34.55 -0.13 -30.59
CA GLY A 500 35.10 -0.36 -29.24
C GLY A 500 34.39 0.43 -28.13
N ALA A 501 33.22 0.99 -28.41
CA ALA A 501 32.41 1.75 -27.47
C ALA A 501 31.09 1.02 -27.11
N ILE A 502 30.52 1.38 -25.97
CA ILE A 502 29.19 0.99 -25.54
C ILE A 502 28.20 2.07 -26.00
N ALA A 503 27.09 1.68 -26.60
CA ALA A 503 26.05 2.59 -27.08
C ALA A 503 25.05 2.92 -25.97
N LEU A 504 24.85 4.20 -25.64
CA LEU A 504 23.72 4.67 -24.83
C LEU A 504 22.53 4.99 -25.75
N VAL A 505 21.44 4.25 -25.60
CA VAL A 505 20.19 4.39 -26.37
C VAL A 505 19.01 4.69 -25.46
N SER A 506 17.89 5.16 -26.00
CA SER A 506 16.60 5.25 -25.28
C SER A 506 15.71 4.04 -25.55
N ARG A 507 14.96 3.60 -24.53
CA ARG A 507 13.84 2.67 -24.63
C ARG A 507 12.72 3.21 -25.54
N GLY A 508 11.91 2.32 -26.10
CA GLY A 508 10.73 2.65 -26.90
C GLY A 508 10.95 2.61 -28.41
N GLY A 509 9.87 2.77 -29.17
CA GLY A 509 9.83 2.75 -30.65
C GLY A 509 10.00 1.38 -31.31
N CYS A 510 10.86 0.52 -30.77
CA CYS A 510 11.19 -0.79 -31.33
C CYS A 510 11.78 -1.73 -30.27
N GLN A 511 11.86 -3.02 -30.61
CA GLN A 511 12.47 -4.07 -29.78
C GLN A 511 13.96 -3.83 -29.52
N TYR A 512 14.48 -4.35 -28.41
CA TYR A 512 15.88 -4.13 -28.02
C TYR A 512 16.88 -4.73 -29.01
N ASP A 513 16.64 -5.92 -29.57
CA ASP A 513 17.49 -6.52 -30.63
C ASP A 513 17.63 -5.61 -31.86
N ALA A 514 16.59 -4.87 -32.23
CA ALA A 514 16.61 -3.94 -33.36
C ALA A 514 17.55 -2.74 -33.11
N LYS A 515 17.76 -2.37 -31.84
CA LYS A 515 18.74 -1.36 -31.40
C LYS A 515 20.14 -1.98 -31.33
N ALA A 516 20.26 -3.16 -30.70
CA ALA A 516 21.52 -3.88 -30.52
C ALA A 516 22.18 -4.23 -31.86
N ALA A 517 21.41 -4.73 -32.84
CA ALA A 517 21.90 -5.04 -34.19
C ALA A 517 22.46 -3.80 -34.91
N ARG A 518 21.83 -2.62 -34.75
CA ARG A 518 22.30 -1.36 -35.35
C ARG A 518 23.53 -0.79 -34.65
N ALA A 519 23.57 -0.85 -33.32
CA ALA A 519 24.76 -0.48 -32.54
C ALA A 519 25.97 -1.38 -32.90
N ARG A 520 25.75 -2.70 -33.00
CA ARG A 520 26.75 -3.68 -33.44
C ARG A 520 27.23 -3.43 -34.87
N ALA A 521 26.34 -3.11 -35.81
CA ALA A 521 26.72 -2.75 -37.19
C ALA A 521 27.60 -1.49 -37.26
N ALA A 522 27.46 -0.56 -36.31
CA ALA A 522 28.33 0.59 -36.14
C ALA A 522 29.64 0.29 -35.36
N GLY A 523 29.86 -0.95 -34.93
CA GLY A 523 31.07 -1.40 -34.24
C GLY A 523 31.02 -1.34 -32.70
N ALA A 524 29.84 -1.15 -32.11
CA ALA A 524 29.67 -1.18 -30.65
C ALA A 524 30.06 -2.55 -30.06
N VAL A 525 30.56 -2.53 -28.83
CA VAL A 525 30.89 -3.72 -28.02
C VAL A 525 29.91 -3.93 -26.86
N GLY A 526 28.89 -3.07 -26.73
CA GLY A 526 27.82 -3.21 -25.74
C GLY A 526 26.71 -2.17 -25.92
N MET A 527 25.62 -2.30 -25.16
CA MET A 527 24.51 -1.34 -25.17
C MET A 527 23.95 -1.07 -23.76
N VAL A 528 23.84 0.20 -23.38
CA VAL A 528 23.09 0.65 -22.21
C VAL A 528 21.78 1.28 -22.69
N VAL A 529 20.66 0.82 -22.14
CA VAL A 529 19.33 1.35 -22.39
C VAL A 529 18.97 2.31 -21.27
N ALA A 530 18.83 3.60 -21.58
CA ALA A 530 18.11 4.53 -20.70
C ALA A 530 16.60 4.26 -20.82
N GLU A 531 15.93 4.14 -19.69
CA GLU A 531 14.47 4.04 -19.62
C GLU A 531 13.75 5.20 -20.32
N ASN A 532 12.47 4.97 -20.64
CA ASN A 532 11.54 6.01 -21.08
C ASN A 532 10.29 6.11 -20.20
N ARG A 533 10.32 5.46 -19.02
CA ARG A 533 9.34 5.56 -17.94
C ARG A 533 10.06 6.02 -16.67
N PRO A 534 9.47 6.93 -15.86
CA PRO A 534 10.01 7.28 -14.55
C PRO A 534 9.99 6.09 -13.59
N GLY A 535 11.05 5.94 -12.81
CA GLY A 535 11.16 4.97 -11.73
C GLY A 535 12.23 3.90 -11.98
N ASP A 536 11.97 2.70 -11.47
CA ASP A 536 12.91 1.58 -11.48
C ASP A 536 13.20 1.09 -12.92
N PRO A 537 14.47 0.84 -13.29
CA PRO A 537 14.83 0.36 -14.64
C PRO A 537 14.28 -1.04 -14.91
N SER A 538 13.54 -1.21 -16.02
CA SER A 538 13.06 -2.53 -16.43
C SER A 538 14.22 -3.44 -16.86
N PHE A 539 14.11 -4.74 -16.61
CA PHE A 539 14.96 -5.73 -17.29
C PHE A 539 14.81 -5.60 -18.83
N SER A 540 15.93 -5.71 -19.55
CA SER A 540 15.99 -5.59 -21.02
C SER A 540 16.82 -6.71 -21.62
N LEU A 541 16.16 -7.72 -22.19
CA LEU A 541 16.83 -8.80 -22.93
C LEU A 541 17.10 -8.37 -24.38
N PHE A 542 18.31 -8.62 -24.87
CA PHE A 542 18.70 -8.48 -26.28
C PHE A 542 19.92 -9.36 -26.59
N SER A 543 20.10 -9.66 -27.87
CA SER A 543 21.12 -10.58 -28.37
C SER A 543 22.30 -9.88 -29.06
N GLY A 544 23.49 -10.49 -28.95
CA GLY A 544 24.67 -10.13 -29.74
C GLY A 544 25.44 -8.88 -29.26
N LEU A 545 25.07 -8.28 -28.13
CA LEU A 545 25.85 -7.28 -27.40
C LEU A 545 25.64 -7.51 -25.89
N ASP A 546 26.69 -7.34 -25.08
CA ASP A 546 26.56 -7.22 -23.63
C ASP A 546 25.87 -5.91 -23.24
N GLY A 547 25.23 -5.83 -22.07
CA GLY A 547 24.59 -4.59 -21.66
C GLY A 547 23.54 -4.70 -20.56
N GLY A 548 22.59 -3.76 -20.57
CA GLY A 548 21.55 -3.62 -19.55
C GLY A 548 20.83 -2.27 -19.55
N THR A 549 20.02 -2.03 -18.53
CA THR A 549 19.15 -0.84 -18.36
C THR A 549 19.61 0.07 -17.21
N ILE A 550 19.36 1.37 -17.34
CA ILE A 550 19.41 2.39 -16.27
C ILE A 550 18.10 3.20 -16.24
N SER A 551 17.85 3.89 -15.11
CA SER A 551 16.69 4.77 -14.96
C SER A 551 16.67 5.91 -16.01
N ASP A 552 15.50 6.52 -16.21
CA ASP A 552 15.34 7.66 -17.11
C ASP A 552 16.13 8.89 -16.60
N LEU A 553 16.13 9.09 -15.28
CA LEU A 553 16.88 10.15 -14.60
C LEU A 553 18.41 9.94 -14.68
N ASP A 554 18.91 8.71 -14.57
CA ASP A 554 20.34 8.43 -14.78
C ASP A 554 20.72 8.56 -16.26
N GLY A 555 19.84 8.14 -17.16
CA GLY A 555 19.97 8.39 -18.60
C GLY A 555 20.08 9.88 -18.91
N ALA A 556 19.34 10.74 -18.20
CA ALA A 556 19.46 12.19 -18.29
C ALA A 556 20.78 12.71 -17.70
N ARG A 557 21.18 12.25 -16.50
CA ARG A 557 22.46 12.62 -15.85
C ARG A 557 23.68 12.25 -16.70
N LEU A 558 23.70 11.05 -17.30
CA LEU A 558 24.75 10.63 -18.23
C LEU A 558 24.78 11.52 -19.48
N ARG A 559 23.63 11.82 -20.08
CA ARG A 559 23.55 12.70 -21.26
C ARG A 559 24.02 14.13 -20.95
N GLN A 560 23.74 14.64 -19.75
CA GLN A 560 24.26 15.93 -19.28
C GLN A 560 25.79 15.90 -19.15
N ALA A 561 26.37 14.84 -18.57
CA ALA A 561 27.82 14.67 -18.47
C ALA A 561 28.49 14.50 -19.86
N MET A 562 27.85 13.78 -20.77
CA MET A 562 28.30 13.58 -22.16
C MET A 562 28.27 14.87 -22.97
N ALA A 563 27.31 15.77 -22.74
CA ALA A 563 27.19 17.03 -23.49
C ALA A 563 28.43 17.93 -23.32
N GLY A 564 29.01 17.98 -22.12
CA GLY A 564 30.29 18.67 -21.86
C GLY A 564 31.54 17.92 -22.31
N ALA A 565 31.41 16.70 -22.83
CA ALA A 565 32.51 15.77 -23.12
C ALA A 565 32.44 15.18 -24.55
N GLY A 566 31.84 15.92 -25.50
CA GLY A 566 31.79 15.52 -26.92
C GLY A 566 30.92 14.29 -27.19
N GLY A 567 29.85 14.10 -26.42
CA GLY A 567 28.88 13.00 -26.62
C GLY A 567 29.27 11.67 -25.97
N ALA A 568 30.39 11.61 -25.25
CA ALA A 568 30.89 10.39 -24.64
C ALA A 568 31.37 10.61 -23.20
N VAL A 569 31.36 9.54 -22.39
CA VAL A 569 32.00 9.49 -21.07
C VAL A 569 32.75 8.17 -20.90
N SER A 570 33.73 8.17 -20.00
CA SER A 570 34.42 6.96 -19.55
C SER A 570 33.70 6.41 -18.32
N VAL A 571 33.31 5.14 -18.34
CA VAL A 571 32.57 4.46 -17.26
C VAL A 571 33.29 3.22 -16.76
N ARG A 572 32.94 2.77 -15.56
CA ARG A 572 33.31 1.46 -15.02
C ARG A 572 32.08 0.77 -14.45
N PHE A 573 31.92 -0.52 -14.70
CA PHE A 573 30.83 -1.32 -14.18
C PHE A 573 31.26 -2.11 -12.95
N ASN A 574 30.31 -2.49 -12.10
CA ASN A 574 30.49 -3.45 -11.02
C ASN A 574 29.48 -4.61 -11.18
N ARG A 575 29.99 -5.85 -11.09
CA ARG A 575 29.29 -7.14 -11.25
C ARG A 575 28.86 -7.78 -9.93
N ASP A 576 29.21 -7.13 -8.83
CA ASP A 576 28.80 -7.52 -7.49
C ASP A 576 27.53 -6.79 -7.11
N VAL A 577 26.78 -7.36 -6.16
CA VAL A 577 25.50 -6.81 -5.70
C VAL A 577 25.78 -5.88 -4.53
N LEU A 578 25.62 -4.58 -4.75
CA LEU A 578 25.86 -3.53 -3.77
C LEU A 578 24.54 -2.83 -3.40
N GLU A 579 24.53 -2.19 -2.24
CA GLU A 579 23.58 -1.12 -1.94
C GLU A 579 23.99 0.13 -2.72
N VAL A 580 23.07 0.70 -3.51
CA VAL A 580 23.35 1.82 -4.42
C VAL A 580 22.21 2.81 -4.39
N ASP A 581 22.51 4.07 -4.07
CA ASP A 581 21.51 5.16 -4.03
C ASP A 581 20.77 5.34 -5.37
N THR A 582 19.47 5.59 -5.31
CA THR A 582 18.65 5.92 -6.48
C THR A 582 18.57 7.42 -6.71
N THR A 583 18.14 7.78 -7.91
CA THR A 583 17.87 9.17 -8.29
C THR A 583 16.36 9.46 -8.41
N TRP A 584 15.53 8.43 -8.22
CA TRP A 584 14.07 8.42 -8.37
C TRP A 584 13.32 8.02 -7.08
N ALA A 585 13.96 8.14 -5.92
CA ALA A 585 13.35 7.93 -4.61
C ALA A 585 11.99 8.63 -4.49
N GLY A 586 10.94 7.91 -4.09
CA GLY A 586 9.59 8.48 -3.97
C GLY A 586 8.81 8.62 -5.29
N VAL A 587 9.39 8.30 -6.46
CA VAL A 587 8.62 8.15 -7.71
C VAL A 587 7.68 6.94 -7.58
N PRO A 588 6.37 7.05 -7.94
CA PRO A 588 5.45 5.92 -7.87
C PRO A 588 5.88 4.75 -8.76
N SER A 589 6.01 3.56 -8.17
CA SER A 589 6.42 2.33 -8.85
C SER A 589 5.44 2.01 -9.99
N SER A 590 5.93 1.50 -11.12
CA SER A 590 5.12 1.35 -12.34
C SER A 590 3.88 0.47 -12.14
N PHE A 591 4.05 -0.63 -11.40
CA PHE A 591 2.98 -1.58 -11.05
C PHE A 591 1.95 -1.01 -10.06
N SER A 592 2.28 0.06 -9.30
CA SER A 592 1.44 0.55 -8.20
C SER A 592 0.04 0.92 -8.70
N ALA A 593 -0.98 0.22 -8.22
CA ALA A 593 -2.36 0.49 -8.59
C ALA A 593 -2.72 1.97 -8.37
N GLY A 594 -3.29 2.58 -9.41
CA GLY A 594 -3.68 3.99 -9.42
C GLY A 594 -5.20 4.14 -9.43
N GLY A 595 -5.71 5.16 -8.75
CA GLY A 595 -7.11 5.57 -8.87
C GLY A 595 -7.41 6.32 -10.17
N LEU A 596 -8.56 7.00 -10.27
CA LEU A 596 -9.63 7.07 -9.26
C LEU A 596 -10.32 5.71 -9.05
N THR A 597 -11.12 5.54 -7.99
CA THR A 597 -11.79 4.25 -7.75
C THR A 597 -12.76 3.91 -8.90
N PRO A 598 -12.80 2.66 -9.38
CA PRO A 598 -13.40 2.32 -10.70
C PRO A 598 -14.93 2.48 -10.81
N PHE A 599 -15.64 2.68 -9.69
CA PHE A 599 -17.10 2.89 -9.67
C PHE A 599 -17.51 4.24 -9.07
N GLY A 600 -16.82 4.70 -8.02
CA GLY A 600 -17.16 5.93 -7.30
C GLY A 600 -16.31 7.14 -7.70
N HIS A 601 -15.29 6.95 -8.54
CA HIS A 601 -14.29 7.96 -8.91
C HIS A 601 -13.68 8.70 -7.71
N ALA A 602 -13.55 8.01 -6.57
CA ALA A 602 -12.92 8.58 -5.37
C ALA A 602 -11.40 8.58 -5.50
N LEU A 603 -10.71 9.51 -4.83
CA LEU A 603 -9.26 9.54 -4.79
C LEU A 603 -8.71 8.36 -3.97
N LYS A 604 -7.96 7.48 -4.64
CA LYS A 604 -7.18 6.38 -4.07
C LYS A 604 -5.90 6.17 -4.91
N PRO A 605 -4.81 5.62 -4.36
CA PRO A 605 -4.55 5.41 -2.92
C PRO A 605 -4.61 6.71 -2.12
N ASP A 606 -4.70 6.60 -0.79
CA ASP A 606 -4.75 7.76 0.11
C ASP A 606 -3.35 8.35 0.34
N ILE A 607 -2.33 7.49 0.36
CA ILE A 607 -0.94 7.81 0.64
C ILE A 607 -0.02 6.87 -0.16
N THR A 608 1.22 7.26 -0.39
CA THR A 608 2.27 6.35 -0.88
C THR A 608 3.28 6.04 0.22
N ALA A 609 3.82 4.83 0.18
CA ALA A 609 5.03 4.49 0.90
C ALA A 609 5.96 3.71 -0.04
N PRO A 610 7.24 3.60 0.31
CA PRO A 610 8.19 2.78 -0.43
C PRO A 610 7.60 1.39 -0.71
N GLY A 611 7.72 0.94 -1.94
CA GLY A 611 7.34 -0.38 -2.43
C GLY A 611 8.18 -0.89 -3.60
N SER A 612 9.36 -0.31 -3.93
CA SER A 612 10.42 -0.99 -4.74
C SER A 612 11.81 -1.09 -4.04
N GLN A 613 12.49 -2.26 -4.03
CA GLN A 613 13.82 -2.66 -3.43
C GLN A 613 14.02 -2.59 -1.84
N ILE A 614 13.90 -3.67 -0.99
CA ILE A 614 13.93 -3.73 0.53
C ILE A 614 15.11 -4.64 0.96
N LEU A 615 15.35 -4.74 2.27
CA LEU A 615 15.55 -6.05 2.89
C LEU A 615 14.54 -6.37 4.02
N SER A 616 13.81 -7.49 3.97
CA SER A 616 12.94 -7.97 5.08
C SER A 616 12.93 -9.50 5.21
N SER A 617 12.41 -10.01 6.33
CA SER A 617 12.34 -11.42 6.71
C SER A 617 11.47 -12.26 5.77
N THR A 618 11.84 -13.50 5.48
CA THR A 618 11.07 -14.42 4.65
C THR A 618 11.22 -15.86 5.12
N LEU A 619 10.61 -16.80 4.41
CA LEU A 619 10.86 -18.23 4.58
C LEU A 619 12.07 -18.67 3.74
N PRO A 620 13.08 -19.35 4.33
CA PRO A 620 14.17 -19.96 3.57
C PRO A 620 13.68 -20.93 2.49
N GLU A 621 12.51 -21.54 2.66
CA GLU A 621 11.84 -22.37 1.65
C GLU A 621 11.50 -21.62 0.35
N PHE A 622 11.33 -20.29 0.42
CA PHE A 622 11.02 -19.43 -0.73
C PHE A 622 12.29 -18.81 -1.34
N ALA A 623 13.14 -18.18 -0.51
CA ALA A 623 14.30 -17.41 -0.98
C ALA A 623 15.64 -18.17 -0.93
N GLY A 624 15.68 -19.32 -0.24
CA GLY A 624 16.92 -19.99 0.16
C GLY A 624 17.69 -19.28 1.28
N ASP A 625 17.16 -18.16 1.79
CA ASP A 625 17.72 -17.32 2.85
C ASP A 625 16.57 -16.83 3.77
N PRO A 626 16.77 -16.63 5.08
CA PRO A 626 15.80 -15.99 5.95
C PRO A 626 15.44 -14.53 5.59
N PHE A 627 16.12 -13.86 4.65
CA PHE A 627 15.77 -12.51 4.19
C PHE A 627 15.69 -12.41 2.65
N ALA A 628 14.95 -11.41 2.14
CA ALA A 628 14.77 -11.18 0.70
C ALA A 628 14.40 -9.72 0.36
N VAL A 629 14.33 -9.45 -0.95
CA VAL A 629 13.97 -8.18 -1.59
C VAL A 629 12.62 -8.40 -2.34
N LEU A 630 11.48 -7.89 -1.83
CA LEU A 630 10.11 -8.08 -2.39
C LEU A 630 9.24 -6.80 -2.47
N ASP A 631 8.67 -6.49 -3.65
CA ASP A 631 8.06 -5.19 -4.10
C ASP A 631 6.55 -5.33 -3.97
N GLY A 632 5.88 -4.19 -3.92
CA GLY A 632 4.45 -4.15 -4.03
C GLY A 632 3.87 -3.18 -3.03
N THR A 633 2.64 -2.79 -3.32
CA THR A 633 1.80 -2.10 -2.35
C THR A 633 1.60 -2.93 -1.07
N SER A 634 1.77 -4.26 -1.15
CA SER A 634 1.89 -5.18 0.01
C SER A 634 2.97 -4.81 1.02
N PHE A 635 4.05 -4.15 0.60
CA PHE A 635 5.18 -3.84 1.45
C PHE A 635 5.30 -2.34 1.73
N SER A 636 4.58 -1.52 0.95
CA SER A 636 4.22 -0.15 1.29
C SER A 636 3.21 -0.09 2.45
N ALA A 637 2.18 -0.94 2.44
CA ALA A 637 1.18 -1.01 3.51
C ALA A 637 1.78 -1.20 4.92
N PRO A 638 2.68 -2.17 5.19
CA PRO A 638 3.25 -2.38 6.52
C PRO A 638 4.13 -1.24 7.02
N HIS A 639 4.78 -0.47 6.12
CA HIS A 639 5.46 0.76 6.51
C HIS A 639 4.48 1.76 7.14
N ILE A 640 3.29 1.93 6.53
CA ILE A 640 2.23 2.80 7.05
C ILE A 640 1.52 2.17 8.27
N ALA A 641 1.40 0.85 8.36
CA ALA A 641 0.84 0.18 9.53
C ALA A 641 1.76 0.33 10.76
N GLY A 642 3.09 0.28 10.57
CA GLY A 642 4.06 0.64 11.59
C GLY A 642 3.99 2.12 11.98
N ALA A 643 3.88 3.03 11.01
CA ALA A 643 3.72 4.46 11.31
C ALA A 643 2.43 4.76 12.09
N ALA A 644 1.31 4.12 11.72
CA ALA A 644 0.06 4.16 12.47
C ALA A 644 0.22 3.61 13.90
N ALA A 645 1.02 2.54 14.09
CA ALA A 645 1.34 2.02 15.41
C ALA A 645 2.14 3.04 16.27
N LEU A 646 3.13 3.73 15.70
CA LEU A 646 3.86 4.80 16.39
C LEU A 646 2.94 5.98 16.76
N LEU A 647 2.04 6.40 15.86
CA LEU A 647 1.06 7.46 16.14
C LEU A 647 0.05 7.04 17.24
N VAL A 648 -0.46 5.81 17.23
CA VAL A 648 -1.36 5.29 18.29
C VAL A 648 -0.63 5.08 19.62
N GLN A 649 0.70 4.93 19.63
CA GLN A 649 1.50 5.00 20.88
C GLN A 649 1.59 6.42 21.41
N ARG A 650 1.89 7.40 20.54
CA ARG A 650 2.04 8.83 20.92
C ARG A 650 0.71 9.50 21.25
N HIS A 651 -0.38 9.10 20.60
CA HIS A 651 -1.70 9.70 20.69
C HIS A 651 -2.79 8.64 20.91
N PRO A 652 -2.79 7.94 22.06
CA PRO A 652 -3.68 6.81 22.32
C PRO A 652 -5.19 7.17 22.33
N THR A 653 -5.52 8.46 22.46
CA THR A 653 -6.89 8.99 22.40
C THR A 653 -7.37 9.36 21.00
N TRP A 654 -6.52 9.31 19.97
CA TRP A 654 -6.93 9.59 18.59
C TRP A 654 -7.84 8.48 18.03
N THR A 655 -8.83 8.91 17.26
CA THR A 655 -9.65 7.99 16.44
C THR A 655 -8.88 7.53 15.20
N PRO A 656 -9.24 6.39 14.57
CA PRO A 656 -8.59 5.96 13.33
C PRO A 656 -8.67 6.99 12.20
N LYS A 657 -9.71 7.83 12.15
CA LYS A 657 -9.82 8.94 11.18
C LYS A 657 -8.80 10.04 11.44
N GLN A 658 -8.44 10.32 12.70
CA GLN A 658 -7.37 11.26 13.04
C GLN A 658 -5.98 10.67 12.75
N VAL A 659 -5.77 9.36 12.99
CA VAL A 659 -4.53 8.68 12.59
C VAL A 659 -4.33 8.73 11.07
N LYS A 660 -5.38 8.43 10.28
CA LYS A 660 -5.37 8.60 8.82
C LYS A 660 -5.02 10.04 8.41
N SER A 661 -5.70 11.02 8.99
CA SER A 661 -5.53 12.46 8.71
C SER A 661 -4.25 13.10 9.30
N ALA A 662 -3.37 12.32 9.90
CA ALA A 662 -2.04 12.74 10.37
C ALA A 662 -0.90 11.94 9.70
N LEU A 663 -1.26 10.97 8.83
CA LEU A 663 -0.34 10.28 7.92
C LEU A 663 -0.41 10.91 6.53
N MET A 664 -1.62 11.28 6.09
CA MET A 664 -1.91 12.09 4.89
C MET A 664 -1.63 13.58 5.13
#